data_AF-A0A1I0MA97-F1
#
_entry.id   AF-A0A1I0MA97-F1
#
_cell.length_a   1.000
_cell.length_b   1.000
_cell.length_c   1.000
_cell.angle_alpha   90.00
_cell.angle_beta   90.00
_cell.angle_gamma   90.00
#
_symmetry.space_group_name_H-M   'P 1'
#
loop_
_entity.id
_entity.type
_entity.pdbx_description
1 polymer ?
#
loop_
_entity_poly.entity_id
_entity_poly.type
_entity_poly.pdbx_seq_one_letter_code
_entity_poly.pdbx_strand_id
1 'polypeptide(L)'
;MKTGKIRKVICSLLAASVLTATMSVTTFADGYGEHGIGVIFAYGGDHDDITFQGGWHKPASGNRFAVFYTTDDRQVLYCLEPGNHRDDDSTASRQDPDYIRNNLSNRCLSGAEIENFISLIMTYGYNGSVDGGQEVIDMGVFNEPITSAGGTMTVQLYEACQILIWETMVGERNSRFEYVAPDEGYSPVRSIHTTSGDSGDAFDEYYDHIVSYVKTHYDTPSFTVRSLSSAYSMEAVKPGDDDVIRFTDESDGTYMSNWDFDVIDRDGNVISGADVSKDGEDIEVTIPEDVSEAYLRATYNVTSRGAVAWSSDGYWAVGSDTQDLAQYNSVSPKVCYAKLGRDTGSITVHKSSDYGVIEGVEFDVYRTSGGTRNLITTMTTDSNGTASVDGLLLGTYEVEEHVPDLTSCNWDDTPVVTLSASSLDADLYVTNTVDTVIRLHKTDAVTGEDIGYTTFAICKDSDEDGYISNSEREAQVEVRDDDGDSYIEFTGLGIGRYVITETEAYGNYEINEEEIVVNIEEPVIYDVTCEDDAFGSITVTKTDSEDQDRTLSGAVFAVYCDNDSDGLYDGSVDTIYGVMSETDDAGVYTITDLPRQDYLVREVSSPDGYELDTTYYPVTVSINDLHMTCSNNSYGTFSNRNGIAGTNFIDAATGDDETPSLGEEIYLTDNVSYQGLIAGEEYSLHMELMDKTTGEALTDENGDAITSDIVFIPEDSEGVTQITVSVDSYMLAGKVTVAYETMYRDGKIVGVHADINDEDQTLRFPAIGTQATGGNGSDKTITSVEETVIVDHVAYQNLIPGRDYRVTGTLMVQSTGEELQIGGESVVASTDFTAEEGAGEADVRFVFDAQELEGDVVVFEEVYDMKTGVKITEHKDINYKGQTVTLIKKNVPHIPSIPSIPGVPSVPEITETLTSTLPVPETGEGMSFVRNIGITILATGAIVFISLGLEGIKEKKKR
;
A
#
# COMPACT_ATOMS: atom_id res chain seq x y z
N MET A 1 17.21 -18.36 0.34
CA MET A 1 18.26 -19.43 0.43
C MET A 1 19.57 -18.94 -0.20
N LYS A 2 20.70 -19.64 -0.01
CA LYS A 2 22.06 -19.11 -0.27
C LYS A 2 22.67 -19.50 -1.63
N THR A 3 23.47 -18.54 -2.17
CA THR A 3 24.71 -18.69 -3.00
C THR A 3 24.68 -19.37 -4.40
N GLY A 4 25.34 -18.73 -5.39
CA GLY A 4 25.54 -19.33 -6.73
C GLY A 4 26.34 -18.55 -7.80
N LYS A 5 27.44 -17.83 -7.48
CA LYS A 5 28.35 -17.25 -8.51
C LYS A 5 29.52 -18.19 -8.83
N ILE A 6 29.98 -18.26 -10.11
CA ILE A 6 31.39 -18.21 -10.60
C ILE A 6 31.64 -18.94 -11.97
N ARG A 7 31.98 -18.15 -13.02
CA ARG A 7 32.91 -18.44 -14.17
C ARG A 7 32.56 -19.59 -15.16
N LYS A 8 33.10 -19.69 -16.40
CA LYS A 8 34.07 -18.89 -17.19
C LYS A 8 33.88 -19.05 -18.72
N VAL A 9 34.58 -18.23 -19.51
CA VAL A 9 34.69 -18.25 -20.99
C VAL A 9 35.77 -19.22 -21.49
N ILE A 10 35.61 -19.82 -22.69
CA ILE A 10 36.61 -20.04 -23.81
C ILE A 10 36.31 -21.28 -24.69
N CYS A 11 35.89 -21.01 -25.94
CA CYS A 11 36.18 -21.62 -27.27
C CYS A 11 36.11 -23.16 -27.58
N SER A 12 35.69 -23.43 -28.85
CA SER A 12 36.09 -24.52 -29.78
C SER A 12 35.64 -25.98 -29.50
N LEU A 13 35.29 -26.89 -30.43
CA LEU A 13 35.01 -27.01 -31.91
C LEU A 13 34.01 -28.22 -32.10
N LEU A 14 33.53 -28.76 -33.24
CA LEU A 14 33.70 -28.57 -34.71
C LEU A 14 32.50 -29.24 -35.48
N ALA A 15 31.75 -28.52 -36.35
CA ALA A 15 30.95 -29.03 -37.50
C ALA A 15 30.16 -27.86 -38.15
N ALA A 16 30.57 -27.18 -39.23
CA ALA A 16 31.34 -27.53 -40.44
C ALA A 16 30.57 -28.26 -41.56
N SER A 17 29.43 -27.71 -41.98
CA SER A 17 28.93 -27.82 -43.37
C SER A 17 29.26 -26.54 -44.13
N VAL A 18 30.53 -26.38 -44.55
CA VAL A 18 30.94 -25.25 -45.40
C VAL A 18 30.34 -25.46 -46.78
N LEU A 19 29.25 -24.76 -47.09
CA LEU A 19 28.87 -24.57 -48.49
C LEU A 19 29.90 -23.62 -49.08
N THR A 20 30.87 -24.17 -49.80
CA THR A 20 31.86 -23.36 -50.51
C THR A 20 31.13 -22.62 -51.62
N ALA A 21 30.76 -21.36 -51.34
CA ALA A 21 30.76 -20.35 -52.37
C ALA A 21 32.17 -20.33 -52.94
N THR A 22 32.37 -21.05 -54.05
CA THR A 22 33.52 -20.84 -54.91
C THR A 22 33.33 -19.44 -55.50
N MET A 23 33.81 -18.44 -54.75
CA MET A 23 34.55 -17.38 -55.40
C MET A 23 35.59 -18.09 -56.25
N SER A 24 35.29 -18.21 -57.53
CA SER A 24 36.31 -18.28 -58.55
C SER A 24 37.09 -16.98 -58.41
N VAL A 25 38.06 -16.99 -57.51
CA VAL A 25 39.22 -16.12 -57.60
C VAL A 25 40.00 -16.66 -58.79
N THR A 26 39.46 -16.41 -59.99
CA THR A 26 40.27 -16.15 -61.16
C THR A 26 41.18 -15.01 -60.75
N THR A 27 42.38 -15.39 -60.30
CA THR A 27 43.50 -14.48 -60.18
C THR A 27 43.81 -14.01 -61.58
N PHE A 28 43.11 -12.97 -62.01
CA PHE A 28 43.65 -11.95 -62.88
C PHE A 28 44.32 -10.92 -61.94
N ALA A 29 45.63 -10.84 -61.70
CA ALA A 29 46.81 -11.60 -62.15
C ALA A 29 47.04 -11.82 -63.65
N ASP A 30 46.24 -11.17 -64.49
CA ASP A 30 46.83 -10.41 -65.58
C ASP A 30 47.42 -9.16 -64.92
N GLY A 31 48.72 -8.96 -65.14
CA GLY A 31 49.43 -7.84 -64.53
C GLY A 31 49.14 -6.52 -65.23
N TYR A 32 49.79 -5.47 -64.75
CA TYR A 32 50.15 -4.33 -65.60
C TYR A 32 51.29 -4.77 -66.53
N GLY A 33 50.97 -5.69 -67.45
CA GLY A 33 51.88 -6.31 -68.40
C GLY A 33 51.60 -5.85 -69.83
N GLU A 34 52.56 -6.12 -70.71
CA GLU A 34 52.36 -6.02 -72.15
C GLU A 34 51.64 -7.28 -72.65
N HIS A 35 50.48 -7.11 -73.28
CA HIS A 35 49.78 -8.16 -74.02
C HIS A 35 49.89 -7.89 -75.53
N GLY A 36 49.79 -8.96 -76.33
CA GLY A 36 49.78 -8.84 -77.79
C GLY A 36 48.45 -8.29 -78.30
N ILE A 37 48.49 -7.47 -79.34
CA ILE A 37 47.32 -6.97 -80.06
C ILE A 37 47.30 -7.58 -81.47
N GLY A 38 46.26 -8.37 -81.76
CA GLY A 38 45.99 -8.85 -83.10
C GLY A 38 45.08 -7.88 -83.87
N VAL A 39 45.20 -7.88 -85.20
CA VAL A 39 44.42 -7.01 -86.09
C VAL A 39 43.70 -7.84 -87.16
N ILE A 40 42.40 -7.63 -87.33
CA ILE A 40 41.65 -8.09 -88.52
C ILE A 40 41.33 -6.89 -89.40
N PHE A 41 41.81 -6.92 -90.64
CA PHE A 41 41.56 -5.86 -91.62
C PHE A 41 40.28 -6.14 -92.43
N ALA A 42 39.24 -5.34 -92.23
CA ALA A 42 38.05 -5.32 -93.08
C ALA A 42 38.26 -4.38 -94.30
N TYR A 43 37.60 -4.68 -95.42
CA TYR A 43 37.70 -3.87 -96.65
C TYR A 43 36.84 -2.60 -96.55
N GLY A 44 37.49 -1.43 -96.46
CA GLY A 44 36.79 -0.14 -96.52
C GLY A 44 36.52 0.33 -97.95
N GLY A 45 35.50 1.16 -98.13
CA GLY A 45 35.27 1.90 -99.37
C GLY A 45 36.30 3.02 -99.59
N ASP A 46 36.38 3.54 -100.81
CA ASP A 46 37.16 4.74 -101.12
C ASP A 46 36.57 5.96 -100.42
N HIS A 47 37.45 6.85 -99.94
CA HIS A 47 37.14 8.13 -99.30
C HIS A 47 38.21 9.17 -99.67
N ASP A 48 37.86 10.46 -99.60
CA ASP A 48 38.83 11.56 -99.78
C ASP A 48 39.76 11.69 -98.55
N ASP A 49 40.77 12.57 -98.63
CA ASP A 49 41.62 12.91 -97.48
C ASP A 49 40.79 13.59 -96.37
N ILE A 50 40.56 12.89 -95.26
CA ILE A 50 39.76 13.37 -94.13
C ILE A 50 40.65 14.00 -93.06
N THR A 51 40.20 15.12 -92.49
CA THR A 51 40.73 15.65 -91.22
C THR A 51 39.57 15.82 -90.25
N PHE A 52 39.56 15.07 -89.15
CA PHE A 52 38.51 15.13 -88.12
C PHE A 52 38.78 16.26 -87.12
N GLN A 53 37.73 16.64 -86.38
CA GLN A 53 37.80 17.65 -85.33
C GLN A 53 38.98 17.40 -84.37
N GLY A 54 39.81 18.43 -84.16
CA GLY A 54 41.03 18.34 -83.33
C GLY A 54 42.34 18.11 -84.09
N GLY A 55 42.29 17.89 -85.41
CA GLY A 55 43.49 17.79 -86.27
C GLY A 55 43.95 16.36 -86.58
N TRP A 56 43.21 15.37 -86.10
CA TRP A 56 43.32 13.97 -86.50
C TRP A 56 43.16 13.81 -88.02
N HIS A 57 44.03 13.04 -88.69
CA HIS A 57 44.05 12.93 -90.15
C HIS A 57 44.01 11.48 -90.62
N LYS A 58 43.21 11.22 -91.66
CA LYS A 58 43.15 9.94 -92.37
C LYS A 58 43.32 10.17 -93.89
N PRO A 59 44.35 9.59 -94.53
CA PRO A 59 44.59 9.79 -95.95
C PRO A 59 43.73 8.88 -96.83
N ALA A 60 43.38 9.36 -98.02
CA ALA A 60 42.58 8.66 -99.04
C ALA A 60 43.17 7.32 -99.54
N SER A 61 44.44 7.04 -99.24
CA SER A 61 45.14 5.82 -99.65
C SER A 61 45.44 4.91 -98.45
N GLY A 62 44.44 4.16 -97.99
CA GLY A 62 44.63 3.26 -96.84
C GLY A 62 43.43 2.42 -96.40
N ASN A 63 42.45 2.17 -97.28
CA ASN A 63 41.09 1.69 -96.95
C ASN A 63 41.02 0.33 -96.22
N ARG A 64 41.25 0.34 -94.90
CA ARG A 64 41.00 -0.81 -94.03
C ARG A 64 40.35 -0.34 -92.75
N PHE A 65 39.18 -0.88 -92.42
CA PHE A 65 38.72 -0.82 -91.04
C PHE A 65 39.49 -1.89 -90.26
N ALA A 66 39.84 -1.60 -89.00
CA ALA A 66 40.65 -2.50 -88.19
C ALA A 66 39.86 -2.95 -86.96
N VAL A 67 39.62 -4.25 -86.85
CA VAL A 67 39.16 -4.87 -85.60
C VAL A 67 40.41 -5.23 -84.79
N PHE A 68 40.55 -4.61 -83.63
CA PHE A 68 41.62 -4.93 -82.69
C PHE A 68 41.13 -5.95 -81.67
N TYR A 69 42.02 -6.85 -81.25
CA TYR A 69 41.72 -7.81 -80.19
C TYR A 69 42.98 -8.20 -79.40
N THR A 70 42.80 -8.52 -78.12
CA THR A 70 43.87 -9.10 -77.27
C THR A 70 44.24 -10.51 -77.74
N THR A 71 45.52 -10.86 -77.80
CA THR A 71 45.95 -12.19 -78.30
C THR A 71 45.48 -13.36 -77.44
N ASP A 72 45.21 -13.13 -76.17
CA ASP A 72 45.22 -14.18 -75.14
C ASP A 72 43.80 -14.71 -74.84
N ASP A 73 42.83 -13.81 -74.71
CA ASP A 73 41.39 -14.10 -74.54
C ASP A 73 40.54 -13.71 -75.78
N ARG A 74 41.16 -13.11 -76.81
CA ARG A 74 40.53 -12.68 -78.08
C ARG A 74 39.43 -11.62 -77.91
N GLN A 75 39.43 -10.90 -76.79
CA GLN A 75 38.45 -9.86 -76.49
C GLN A 75 38.59 -8.66 -77.43
N VAL A 76 37.46 -8.15 -77.95
CA VAL A 76 37.46 -7.02 -78.88
C VAL A 76 37.89 -5.72 -78.19
N LEU A 77 38.67 -4.92 -78.92
CA LEU A 77 39.18 -3.62 -78.54
C LEU A 77 38.78 -2.57 -79.57
N TYR A 78 38.44 -1.38 -79.11
CA TYR A 78 38.10 -0.23 -79.94
C TYR A 78 39.19 0.83 -79.90
N CYS A 79 39.50 1.46 -81.03
CA CYS A 79 40.47 2.53 -81.11
C CYS A 79 39.93 3.85 -80.54
N LEU A 80 40.76 4.54 -79.74
CA LEU A 80 40.48 5.88 -79.21
C LEU A 80 41.00 7.01 -80.12
N GLU A 81 41.97 6.71 -80.98
CA GLU A 81 42.71 7.68 -81.82
C GLU A 81 42.35 7.56 -83.32
N PRO A 82 41.40 8.35 -83.84
CA PRO A 82 41.00 8.28 -85.25
C PRO A 82 42.14 8.73 -86.18
N GLY A 83 42.64 7.85 -87.04
CA GLY A 83 43.73 8.21 -87.96
C GLY A 83 44.34 7.06 -88.75
N ASN A 84 45.67 7.07 -88.83
CA ASN A 84 46.48 6.01 -89.43
C ASN A 84 46.55 4.77 -88.53
N HIS A 85 46.76 3.61 -89.15
CA HIS A 85 46.65 2.32 -88.49
C HIS A 85 47.97 1.85 -87.87
N ARG A 86 47.81 1.13 -86.78
CA ARG A 86 48.82 0.31 -86.09
C ARG A 86 49.14 -0.97 -86.89
N ASP A 87 50.41 -1.36 -86.91
CA ASP A 87 50.87 -2.62 -87.53
C ASP A 87 50.60 -3.86 -86.66
N ASP A 88 50.60 -5.03 -87.32
CA ASP A 88 50.47 -6.37 -86.72
C ASP A 88 51.67 -6.71 -85.79
N ASP A 89 51.53 -7.74 -84.95
CA ASP A 89 52.54 -8.16 -83.93
C ASP A 89 52.94 -7.08 -82.87
N SER A 90 52.07 -6.12 -82.56
CA SER A 90 52.37 -4.99 -81.65
C SER A 90 51.80 -5.15 -80.22
N THR A 91 52.56 -4.78 -79.18
CA THR A 91 52.13 -4.91 -77.77
C THR A 91 51.49 -3.65 -77.19
N ALA A 92 50.54 -3.82 -76.27
CA ALA A 92 49.97 -2.72 -75.47
C ALA A 92 49.89 -3.10 -73.99
N SER A 93 49.92 -2.08 -73.13
CA SER A 93 49.85 -2.22 -71.68
C SER A 93 48.51 -1.68 -71.15
N ARG A 94 47.87 -2.45 -70.26
CA ARG A 94 46.61 -2.08 -69.63
C ARG A 94 46.84 -0.89 -68.68
N GLN A 95 46.10 0.19 -68.89
CA GLN A 95 46.26 1.43 -68.12
C GLN A 95 45.48 1.39 -66.79
N ASP A 96 45.69 2.42 -65.97
CA ASP A 96 44.90 2.66 -64.76
C ASP A 96 43.40 2.78 -65.10
N PRO A 97 42.47 2.24 -64.27
CA PRO A 97 41.03 2.31 -64.53
C PRO A 97 40.48 3.73 -64.75
N ASP A 98 41.12 4.75 -64.17
CA ASP A 98 40.72 6.15 -64.33
C ASP A 98 41.51 6.87 -65.44
N TYR A 99 42.36 6.19 -66.23
CA TYR A 99 43.16 6.80 -67.31
C TYR A 99 42.32 7.60 -68.30
N ILE A 100 41.20 7.01 -68.75
CA ILE A 100 40.24 7.64 -69.67
C ILE A 100 39.62 8.88 -69.01
N ARG A 101 39.27 8.79 -67.73
CA ARG A 101 38.65 9.87 -66.95
C ARG A 101 39.59 11.06 -66.71
N ASN A 102 40.86 10.77 -66.46
CA ASN A 102 41.84 11.73 -65.97
C ASN A 102 42.65 12.42 -67.08
N ASN A 103 42.88 11.74 -68.23
CA ASN A 103 43.74 12.25 -69.30
C ASN A 103 42.97 12.77 -70.52
N LEU A 104 41.73 12.30 -70.74
CA LEU A 104 40.95 12.65 -71.92
C LEU A 104 39.96 13.78 -71.64
N SER A 105 39.78 14.66 -72.62
CA SER A 105 38.70 15.66 -72.69
C SER A 105 38.68 16.24 -74.10
N ASN A 106 37.54 16.81 -74.50
CA ASN A 106 37.42 17.51 -75.78
C ASN A 106 36.52 18.75 -75.67
N ARG A 107 36.19 19.36 -76.81
CA ARG A 107 35.40 20.61 -76.88
C ARG A 107 33.97 20.49 -76.34
N CYS A 108 33.44 19.28 -76.16
CA CYS A 108 32.06 19.03 -75.74
C CYS A 108 31.93 18.15 -74.49
N LEU A 109 32.96 17.40 -74.09
CA LEU A 109 32.92 16.39 -73.04
C LEU A 109 34.14 16.43 -72.11
N SER A 110 33.90 16.23 -70.81
CA SER A 110 34.93 15.87 -69.84
C SER A 110 35.31 14.38 -69.94
N GLY A 111 36.49 14.00 -69.44
CA GLY A 111 36.93 12.60 -69.43
C GLY A 111 35.97 11.64 -68.74
N ALA A 112 35.25 12.09 -67.71
CA ALA A 112 34.23 11.30 -67.04
C ALA A 112 33.00 11.03 -67.92
N GLU A 113 32.64 11.95 -68.81
CA GLU A 113 31.57 11.77 -69.79
C GLU A 113 32.05 10.92 -70.98
N ILE A 114 33.30 11.09 -71.42
CA ILE A 114 33.95 10.26 -72.46
C ILE A 114 34.01 8.79 -72.01
N GLU A 115 34.58 8.52 -70.82
CA GLU A 115 34.63 7.19 -70.19
C GLU A 115 33.25 6.55 -70.08
N ASN A 116 32.26 7.36 -69.70
CA ASN A 116 30.90 6.91 -69.54
C ASN A 116 30.27 6.56 -70.89
N PHE A 117 30.31 7.45 -71.88
CA PHE A 117 29.73 7.17 -73.20
C PHE A 117 30.45 6.02 -73.92
N ILE A 118 31.78 5.90 -73.85
CA ILE A 118 32.50 4.74 -74.40
C ILE A 118 32.06 3.45 -73.70
N SER A 119 31.89 3.45 -72.37
CA SER A 119 31.34 2.31 -71.65
C SER A 119 29.93 1.95 -72.14
N LEU A 120 29.05 2.94 -72.34
CA LEU A 120 27.67 2.72 -72.77
C LEU A 120 27.55 2.30 -74.24
N ILE A 121 28.40 2.81 -75.13
CA ILE A 121 28.50 2.36 -76.52
C ILE A 121 28.89 0.88 -76.58
N MET A 122 29.87 0.44 -75.78
CA MET A 122 30.22 -0.98 -75.70
C MET A 122 29.15 -1.81 -74.99
N THR A 123 28.45 -1.27 -74.00
CA THR A 123 27.34 -1.94 -73.30
C THR A 123 26.16 -2.26 -74.23
N TYR A 124 25.78 -1.31 -75.09
CA TYR A 124 24.65 -1.44 -76.02
C TYR A 124 25.04 -1.85 -77.44
N GLY A 125 26.35 -2.02 -77.67
CA GLY A 125 26.95 -2.50 -78.91
C GLY A 125 27.66 -3.84 -78.70
N TYR A 126 28.76 -4.07 -79.42
CA TYR A 126 29.52 -5.31 -79.28
C TYR A 126 30.58 -5.24 -78.18
N ASN A 127 30.55 -6.21 -77.26
CA ASN A 127 31.48 -6.34 -76.13
C ASN A 127 32.01 -7.78 -75.95
N GLY A 128 31.95 -8.60 -77.01
CA GLY A 128 32.41 -9.99 -77.00
C GLY A 128 33.85 -10.19 -77.49
N SER A 129 34.18 -11.45 -77.75
CA SER A 129 35.50 -11.92 -78.19
C SER A 129 35.41 -12.50 -79.62
N VAL A 130 36.43 -12.29 -80.45
CA VAL A 130 36.44 -12.84 -81.82
C VAL A 130 36.74 -14.35 -81.82
N ASP A 131 35.92 -15.15 -82.52
CA ASP A 131 36.13 -16.60 -82.58
C ASP A 131 37.48 -16.97 -83.23
N GLY A 132 38.09 -18.07 -82.80
CA GLY A 132 39.41 -18.54 -83.24
C GLY A 132 39.40 -19.27 -84.58
N GLY A 133 38.24 -19.45 -85.21
CA GLY A 133 38.06 -20.27 -86.42
C GLY A 133 38.11 -19.54 -87.76
N GLN A 134 38.07 -18.19 -87.79
CA GLN A 134 37.93 -17.43 -89.04
C GLN A 134 38.95 -16.28 -89.17
N GLU A 135 39.80 -16.36 -90.20
CA GLU A 135 40.65 -15.24 -90.68
C GLU A 135 39.85 -14.19 -91.49
N VAL A 136 38.53 -14.39 -91.63
CA VAL A 136 37.61 -13.53 -92.40
C VAL A 136 36.34 -13.36 -91.56
N ILE A 137 36.10 -12.15 -91.06
CA ILE A 137 34.80 -11.76 -90.51
C ILE A 137 33.81 -11.75 -91.69
N ASP A 138 32.66 -12.42 -91.55
CA ASP A 138 31.68 -12.47 -92.63
C ASP A 138 31.08 -11.06 -92.86
N MET A 139 31.04 -10.63 -94.13
CA MET A 139 30.39 -9.38 -94.54
C MET A 139 28.92 -9.62 -94.97
N GLY A 140 28.38 -10.80 -94.69
CA GLY A 140 26.98 -11.15 -94.92
C GLY A 140 26.02 -10.36 -94.03
N VAL A 141 25.06 -9.69 -94.67
CA VAL A 141 23.92 -9.05 -94.00
C VAL A 141 23.03 -10.13 -93.38
N PHE A 142 22.70 -9.99 -92.10
CA PHE A 142 21.68 -10.80 -91.43
C PHE A 142 20.95 -10.01 -90.33
N ASN A 143 19.67 -10.30 -90.17
CA ASN A 143 18.79 -9.67 -89.20
C ASN A 143 19.02 -10.18 -87.75
N GLU A 144 18.37 -9.48 -86.82
CA GLU A 144 18.26 -9.72 -85.37
C GLU A 144 19.35 -9.09 -84.48
N PRO A 145 18.98 -8.52 -83.30
CA PRO A 145 19.91 -7.84 -82.41
C PRO A 145 20.69 -8.79 -81.49
N ILE A 146 21.91 -8.40 -81.11
CA ILE A 146 22.83 -9.20 -80.30
C ILE A 146 22.80 -8.74 -78.84
N THR A 147 22.13 -9.49 -77.97
CA THR A 147 21.96 -9.19 -76.54
C THR A 147 22.58 -10.25 -75.61
N SER A 148 23.66 -10.92 -76.04
CA SER A 148 24.37 -11.88 -75.18
C SER A 148 25.86 -12.04 -75.51
N ALA A 149 26.65 -12.32 -74.47
CA ALA A 149 28.05 -12.74 -74.59
C ALA A 149 28.11 -14.12 -75.28
N GLY A 150 28.37 -14.11 -76.59
CA GLY A 150 28.29 -15.28 -77.46
C GLY A 150 27.67 -15.02 -78.84
N GLY A 151 27.14 -13.82 -79.10
CA GLY A 151 26.67 -13.44 -80.44
C GLY A 151 27.79 -13.22 -81.48
N THR A 152 27.48 -13.51 -82.74
CA THR A 152 28.39 -13.34 -83.88
C THR A 152 28.62 -11.86 -84.19
N MET A 153 29.86 -11.38 -84.05
CA MET A 153 30.21 -10.00 -84.43
C MET A 153 30.03 -9.78 -85.94
N THR A 154 29.17 -8.84 -86.33
CA THR A 154 29.12 -8.31 -87.70
C THR A 154 30.09 -7.14 -87.86
N VAL A 155 30.58 -6.90 -89.08
CA VAL A 155 31.44 -5.73 -89.37
C VAL A 155 30.69 -4.43 -89.08
N GLN A 156 29.41 -4.36 -89.44
CA GLN A 156 28.55 -3.17 -89.30
C GLN A 156 28.32 -2.79 -87.84
N LEU A 157 28.10 -3.75 -86.93
CA LEU A 157 27.95 -3.48 -85.51
C LEU A 157 29.27 -2.98 -84.89
N TYR A 158 30.41 -3.57 -85.26
CA TYR A 158 31.72 -3.08 -84.83
C TYR A 158 32.01 -1.67 -85.37
N GLU A 159 31.72 -1.41 -86.65
CA GLU A 159 31.84 -0.08 -87.27
C GLU A 159 30.97 0.97 -86.57
N ALA A 160 29.71 0.63 -86.24
CA ALA A 160 28.81 1.52 -85.51
C ALA A 160 29.37 1.88 -84.12
N CYS A 161 29.85 0.89 -83.36
CA CYS A 161 30.50 1.12 -82.07
C CYS A 161 31.76 1.99 -82.21
N GLN A 162 32.63 1.67 -83.16
CA GLN A 162 33.90 2.37 -83.37
C GLN A 162 33.70 3.82 -83.85
N ILE A 163 32.74 4.08 -84.74
CA ILE A 163 32.42 5.44 -85.19
C ILE A 163 31.81 6.25 -84.05
N LEU A 164 30.91 5.68 -83.24
CA LEU A 164 30.35 6.37 -82.06
C LEU A 164 31.42 6.66 -80.99
N ILE A 165 32.41 5.77 -80.81
CA ILE A 165 33.57 6.02 -79.94
C ILE A 165 34.41 7.17 -80.49
N TRP A 166 34.72 7.19 -81.79
CA TRP A 166 35.47 8.31 -82.38
C TRP A 166 34.71 9.64 -82.36
N GLU A 167 33.40 9.67 -82.64
CA GLU A 167 32.56 10.87 -82.48
C GLU A 167 32.58 11.40 -81.03
N THR A 168 32.54 10.48 -80.05
CA THR A 168 32.68 10.79 -78.63
C THR A 168 34.06 11.38 -78.33
N MET A 169 35.13 10.80 -78.89
CA MET A 169 36.52 11.24 -78.64
C MET A 169 36.84 12.61 -79.25
N VAL A 170 36.42 12.90 -80.49
CA VAL A 170 36.73 14.18 -81.15
C VAL A 170 35.86 15.36 -80.69
N GLY A 171 34.75 15.08 -80.00
CA GLY A 171 33.77 16.11 -79.59
C GLY A 171 32.74 16.42 -80.67
N GLU A 172 32.30 15.38 -81.40
CA GLU A 172 31.08 15.38 -82.21
C GLU A 172 29.86 14.84 -81.43
N ARG A 173 30.02 14.55 -80.13
CA ARG A 173 28.93 14.28 -79.18
C ARG A 173 28.97 15.23 -77.99
N ASN A 174 27.80 15.65 -77.50
CA ASN A 174 27.65 16.45 -76.28
C ASN A 174 27.24 15.60 -75.06
N SER A 175 27.10 16.24 -73.90
CA SER A 175 26.71 15.62 -72.62
C SER A 175 25.30 15.00 -72.58
N ARG A 176 24.52 15.10 -73.67
CA ARG A 176 23.25 14.39 -73.90
C ARG A 176 23.36 13.34 -75.01
N PHE A 177 24.58 13.01 -75.44
CA PHE A 177 24.87 12.15 -76.59
C PHE A 177 24.22 12.61 -77.91
N GLU A 178 23.85 13.88 -78.02
CA GLU A 178 23.38 14.51 -79.25
C GLU A 178 24.59 14.79 -80.17
N TYR A 179 24.40 14.65 -81.49
CA TYR A 179 25.45 14.94 -82.47
C TYR A 179 25.71 16.45 -82.59
N VAL A 180 27.00 16.82 -82.63
CA VAL A 180 27.48 18.21 -82.76
C VAL A 180 28.39 18.29 -83.97
N ALA A 181 27.96 19.00 -85.01
CA ALA A 181 28.75 19.13 -86.24
C ALA A 181 30.16 19.72 -85.98
N PRO A 182 31.21 19.24 -86.67
CA PRO A 182 32.58 19.74 -86.50
C PRO A 182 32.74 21.18 -87.02
N ASP A 183 33.84 21.83 -86.65
CA ASP A 183 34.16 23.21 -87.04
C ASP A 183 34.56 23.34 -88.52
N GLU A 184 34.43 24.55 -89.09
CA GLU A 184 34.75 24.82 -90.49
C GLU A 184 36.22 24.47 -90.82
N GLY A 185 36.40 23.50 -91.71
CA GLY A 185 37.71 22.96 -92.09
C GLY A 185 37.94 21.49 -91.70
N TYR A 186 37.06 20.91 -90.87
CA TYR A 186 37.07 19.49 -90.51
C TYR A 186 35.89 18.73 -91.16
N SER A 187 36.04 17.42 -91.35
CA SER A 187 34.98 16.52 -91.82
C SER A 187 34.41 15.69 -90.65
N PRO A 188 33.09 15.37 -90.65
CA PRO A 188 32.49 14.52 -89.62
C PRO A 188 33.11 13.13 -89.56
N VAL A 189 33.19 12.51 -88.39
CA VAL A 189 33.72 11.14 -88.21
C VAL A 189 32.99 10.14 -89.08
N ARG A 190 31.65 10.17 -89.10
CA ARG A 190 30.80 9.30 -89.92
C ARG A 190 31.07 9.37 -91.43
N SER A 191 31.76 10.41 -91.94
CA SER A 191 32.14 10.50 -93.36
C SER A 191 33.17 9.45 -93.81
N ILE A 192 33.77 8.70 -92.88
CA ILE A 192 34.61 7.54 -93.17
C ILE A 192 33.83 6.33 -93.73
N HIS A 193 32.53 6.20 -93.43
CA HIS A 193 31.70 5.08 -93.87
C HIS A 193 31.05 5.42 -95.23
N THR A 194 31.59 4.87 -96.32
CA THR A 194 31.18 5.18 -97.70
C THR A 194 30.40 4.06 -98.41
N THR A 195 29.98 3.04 -97.65
CA THR A 195 29.18 1.90 -98.14
C THR A 195 27.74 2.28 -98.48
N SER A 196 27.08 1.51 -99.36
CA SER A 196 25.71 1.80 -99.81
C SER A 196 24.94 0.53 -100.20
N GLY A 197 23.63 0.52 -99.94
CA GLY A 197 22.78 -0.67 -100.02
C GLY A 197 22.69 -1.38 -98.67
N ASP A 198 22.26 -2.65 -98.68
CA ASP A 198 21.84 -3.43 -97.51
C ASP A 198 22.84 -3.40 -96.31
N SER A 199 24.15 -3.24 -96.55
CA SER A 199 25.17 -3.14 -95.48
C SER A 199 25.28 -1.75 -94.83
N GLY A 200 24.84 -0.69 -95.53
CA GLY A 200 24.73 0.66 -94.98
C GLY A 200 23.46 0.80 -94.15
N ASP A 201 22.35 0.24 -94.64
CA ASP A 201 21.07 0.22 -93.91
C ASP A 201 21.23 -0.49 -92.54
N ALA A 202 21.96 -1.62 -92.50
CA ALA A 202 22.27 -2.34 -91.26
C ALA A 202 23.25 -1.58 -90.32
N PHE A 203 24.21 -0.81 -90.87
CA PHE A 203 25.07 0.06 -90.07
C PHE A 203 24.26 1.19 -89.41
N ASP A 204 23.37 1.84 -90.18
CA ASP A 204 22.53 2.92 -89.70
C ASP A 204 21.56 2.44 -88.60
N GLU A 205 20.99 1.23 -88.73
CA GLU A 205 20.13 0.62 -87.69
C GLU A 205 20.90 0.38 -86.38
N TYR A 206 22.09 -0.25 -86.43
CA TYR A 206 22.91 -0.46 -85.22
C TYR A 206 23.39 0.87 -84.61
N TYR A 207 23.76 1.84 -85.43
CA TYR A 207 24.18 3.17 -84.99
C TYR A 207 23.04 3.90 -84.26
N ASP A 208 21.85 3.99 -84.86
CA ASP A 208 20.73 4.70 -84.24
C ASP A 208 20.16 3.95 -83.02
N HIS A 209 20.22 2.60 -83.01
CA HIS A 209 19.96 1.80 -81.82
C HIS A 209 20.87 2.18 -80.65
N ILE A 210 22.20 2.13 -80.84
CA ILE A 210 23.16 2.49 -79.77
C ILE A 210 22.96 3.95 -79.35
N VAL A 211 22.74 4.88 -80.29
CA VAL A 211 22.48 6.29 -79.98
C VAL A 211 21.21 6.48 -79.15
N SER A 212 20.15 5.71 -79.40
CA SER A 212 18.92 5.76 -78.61
C SER A 212 19.15 5.25 -77.18
N TYR A 213 19.71 4.04 -77.04
CA TYR A 213 19.92 3.41 -75.74
C TYR A 213 20.97 4.13 -74.87
N VAL A 214 22.01 4.74 -75.45
CA VAL A 214 22.97 5.56 -74.71
C VAL A 214 22.31 6.84 -74.16
N LYS A 215 21.30 7.40 -74.85
CA LYS A 215 20.54 8.57 -74.38
C LYS A 215 19.58 8.21 -73.24
N THR A 216 18.77 7.16 -73.42
CA THR A 216 17.78 6.72 -72.43
C THR A 216 18.38 5.92 -71.27
N HIS A 217 19.71 5.68 -71.28
CA HIS A 217 20.39 4.93 -70.22
C HIS A 217 20.17 5.52 -68.81
N TYR A 218 19.90 6.81 -68.68
CA TYR A 218 19.69 7.44 -67.37
C TYR A 218 18.23 7.56 -66.94
N ASP A 219 17.30 7.10 -67.75
CA ASP A 219 15.90 7.05 -67.36
C ASP A 219 15.68 5.95 -66.30
N THR A 220 14.73 6.20 -65.40
CA THR A 220 14.23 5.26 -64.37
C THR A 220 12.70 5.21 -64.47
N PRO A 221 12.02 4.15 -64.00
CA PRO A 221 10.56 4.14 -63.98
C PRO A 221 10.04 5.38 -63.24
N SER A 222 9.03 6.03 -63.79
CA SER A 222 8.47 7.32 -63.36
C SER A 222 8.07 7.35 -61.89
N PHE A 223 7.70 6.20 -61.33
CA PHE A 223 7.36 6.02 -59.93
C PHE A 223 8.56 5.81 -58.97
N THR A 224 9.81 5.91 -59.47
CA THR A 224 11.03 5.62 -58.70
C THR A 224 12.06 6.74 -58.68
N VAL A 225 12.91 6.75 -57.65
CA VAL A 225 14.08 7.65 -57.52
C VAL A 225 15.38 6.87 -57.38
N ARG A 226 16.50 7.47 -57.80
CA ARG A 226 17.85 6.84 -57.79
C ARG A 226 18.50 6.68 -56.41
N SER A 227 17.80 6.95 -55.30
CA SER A 227 18.35 6.85 -53.94
C SER A 227 17.28 6.48 -52.92
N LEU A 228 17.53 5.43 -52.15
CA LEU A 228 16.64 4.93 -51.09
C LEU A 228 16.35 6.01 -50.04
N SER A 229 17.37 6.79 -49.64
CA SER A 229 17.23 7.92 -48.71
C SER A 229 16.45 9.13 -49.27
N SER A 230 16.09 9.10 -50.54
CA SER A 230 15.27 10.12 -51.20
C SER A 230 13.93 9.58 -51.69
N ALA A 231 13.59 8.33 -51.39
CA ALA A 231 12.34 7.70 -51.79
C ALA A 231 11.16 8.31 -51.03
N TYR A 232 10.37 9.11 -51.75
CA TYR A 232 9.08 9.62 -51.29
C TYR A 232 7.95 8.68 -51.74
N SER A 233 6.81 8.76 -51.05
CA SER A 233 5.58 8.14 -51.52
C SER A 233 5.01 8.98 -52.67
N MET A 234 5.00 8.43 -53.88
CA MET A 234 4.11 8.93 -54.92
C MET A 234 2.66 8.50 -54.62
N GLU A 235 1.71 9.13 -55.30
CA GLU A 235 0.32 8.68 -55.33
C GLU A 235 0.22 7.37 -56.13
N ALA A 236 0.66 6.26 -55.52
CA ALA A 236 0.20 4.93 -55.91
C ALA A 236 -1.33 4.92 -55.84
N VAL A 237 -1.99 4.23 -56.77
CA VAL A 237 -3.46 4.17 -56.80
C VAL A 237 -3.91 3.48 -55.51
N LYS A 238 -4.55 4.24 -54.60
CA LYS A 238 -4.88 3.75 -53.25
C LYS A 238 -5.74 2.47 -53.33
N PRO A 239 -5.46 1.45 -52.49
CA PRO A 239 -6.19 0.19 -52.50
C PRO A 239 -7.66 0.38 -52.17
N GLY A 240 -8.49 -0.54 -52.66
CA GLY A 240 -9.93 -0.58 -52.42
C GLY A 240 -10.31 -1.90 -51.76
N ASP A 241 -10.27 -1.94 -50.43
CA ASP A 241 -10.51 -3.12 -49.58
C ASP A 241 -9.60 -4.34 -49.84
N ASP A 242 -8.56 -4.24 -50.68
CA ASP A 242 -7.81 -5.39 -51.23
C ASP A 242 -6.31 -5.48 -50.90
N ASP A 243 -5.76 -4.59 -50.06
CA ASP A 243 -4.33 -4.55 -49.60
C ASP A 243 -3.23 -4.49 -50.70
N VAL A 244 -3.60 -4.39 -51.98
CA VAL A 244 -2.65 -4.33 -53.12
C VAL A 244 -2.31 -2.90 -53.52
N ILE A 245 -1.03 -2.55 -53.49
CA ILE A 245 -0.47 -1.28 -53.98
C ILE A 245 -0.15 -1.41 -55.47
N ARG A 246 -0.47 -0.39 -56.27
CA ARG A 246 -0.38 -0.45 -57.74
C ARG A 246 0.40 0.73 -58.33
N PHE A 247 1.28 0.43 -59.29
CA PHE A 247 2.07 1.38 -60.07
C PHE A 247 1.95 1.08 -61.57
N THR A 248 1.99 2.11 -62.41
CA THR A 248 1.99 2.03 -63.87
C THR A 248 3.05 2.99 -64.41
N ASP A 249 3.72 2.65 -65.52
CA ASP A 249 4.69 3.53 -66.19
C ASP A 249 4.24 3.90 -67.61
N GLU A 250 4.14 5.20 -67.94
CA GLU A 250 3.66 5.68 -69.26
C GLU A 250 4.70 5.57 -70.41
N SER A 251 5.71 4.71 -70.27
CA SER A 251 6.72 4.44 -71.30
C SER A 251 6.24 3.39 -72.32
N ASP A 252 7.02 3.12 -73.38
CA ASP A 252 6.75 1.93 -74.19
C ASP A 252 7.04 0.65 -73.37
N GLY A 253 6.15 -0.34 -73.41
CA GLY A 253 6.33 -1.61 -72.66
C GLY A 253 7.63 -2.39 -72.95
N THR A 254 8.39 -2.04 -73.99
CA THR A 254 9.77 -2.51 -74.18
C THR A 254 10.74 -1.97 -73.13
N TYR A 255 10.60 -0.72 -72.69
CA TYR A 255 11.40 -0.13 -71.62
C TYR A 255 11.25 -0.89 -70.29
N MET A 256 10.01 -1.10 -69.84
CA MET A 256 9.71 -1.77 -68.57
C MET A 256 10.19 -3.23 -68.52
N SER A 257 10.32 -3.90 -69.67
CA SER A 257 10.81 -5.29 -69.75
C SER A 257 12.18 -5.50 -69.10
N ASN A 258 13.05 -4.47 -69.10
CA ASN A 258 14.44 -4.54 -68.61
C ASN A 258 14.61 -4.31 -67.09
N TRP A 259 13.51 -4.10 -66.34
CA TRP A 259 13.51 -3.86 -64.90
C TRP A 259 12.97 -5.05 -64.10
N ASP A 260 13.75 -5.57 -63.16
CA ASP A 260 13.30 -6.53 -62.13
C ASP A 260 12.96 -5.81 -60.83
N PHE A 261 12.09 -6.40 -60.01
CA PHE A 261 11.52 -5.76 -58.82
C PHE A 261 11.50 -6.67 -57.59
N ASP A 262 11.79 -6.10 -56.42
CA ASP A 262 11.55 -6.73 -55.12
C ASP A 262 11.17 -5.69 -54.03
N VAL A 263 10.56 -6.14 -52.93
CA VAL A 263 10.23 -5.29 -51.77
C VAL A 263 11.33 -5.43 -50.72
N ILE A 264 11.85 -4.29 -50.26
CA ILE A 264 12.92 -4.21 -49.27
C ILE A 264 12.56 -3.36 -48.05
N ASP A 265 13.27 -3.63 -46.96
CA ASP A 265 13.37 -2.73 -45.82
C ASP A 265 14.30 -1.54 -46.11
N ARG A 266 14.48 -0.69 -45.09
CA ARG A 266 15.32 0.51 -45.16
C ARG A 266 16.83 0.24 -45.22
N ASP A 267 17.26 -0.96 -44.81
CA ASP A 267 18.67 -1.40 -44.84
C ASP A 267 19.01 -2.13 -46.16
N GLY A 268 18.01 -2.46 -46.97
CA GLY A 268 18.15 -3.08 -48.30
C GLY A 268 17.87 -4.59 -48.35
N ASN A 269 17.41 -5.19 -47.25
CA ASN A 269 17.07 -6.61 -47.18
C ASN A 269 15.67 -6.85 -47.75
N VAL A 270 15.48 -7.98 -48.45
CA VAL A 270 14.17 -8.35 -49.02
C VAL A 270 13.20 -8.75 -47.91
N ILE A 271 11.99 -8.17 -47.90
CA ILE A 271 10.97 -8.43 -46.90
C ILE A 271 10.29 -9.78 -47.15
N SER A 272 10.44 -10.70 -46.19
CA SER A 272 9.82 -12.02 -46.25
C SER A 272 8.28 -11.92 -46.18
N GLY A 273 7.59 -12.45 -47.19
CA GLY A 273 6.12 -12.46 -47.25
C GLY A 273 5.51 -11.25 -47.98
N ALA A 274 6.33 -10.29 -48.42
CA ALA A 274 5.91 -9.36 -49.47
C ALA A 274 5.95 -10.08 -50.84
N ASP A 275 5.11 -9.64 -51.77
CA ASP A 275 5.03 -10.18 -53.13
C ASP A 275 4.96 -9.05 -54.17
N VAL A 276 5.47 -9.32 -55.37
CA VAL A 276 5.49 -8.37 -56.50
C VAL A 276 5.15 -9.10 -57.79
N SER A 277 4.16 -8.60 -58.52
CA SER A 277 3.87 -9.05 -59.89
C SER A 277 3.98 -7.90 -60.89
N LYS A 278 4.18 -8.25 -62.15
CA LYS A 278 4.46 -7.34 -63.26
C LYS A 278 3.78 -7.87 -64.53
N ASP A 279 2.92 -7.06 -65.14
CA ASP A 279 2.29 -7.37 -66.43
C ASP A 279 2.44 -6.15 -67.37
N GLY A 280 3.38 -6.24 -68.31
CA GLY A 280 3.73 -5.15 -69.22
C GLY A 280 4.26 -3.90 -68.50
N GLU A 281 3.40 -2.88 -68.42
CA GLU A 281 3.64 -1.54 -67.86
C GLU A 281 3.15 -1.41 -66.41
N ASP A 282 2.34 -2.36 -65.92
CA ASP A 282 1.75 -2.38 -64.58
C ASP A 282 2.54 -3.25 -63.58
N ILE A 283 2.63 -2.79 -62.33
CA ILE A 283 3.24 -3.48 -61.18
C ILE A 283 2.24 -3.52 -60.01
N GLU A 284 1.96 -4.72 -59.50
CA GLU A 284 1.17 -4.93 -58.26
C GLU A 284 2.09 -5.39 -57.12
N VAL A 285 1.91 -4.84 -55.91
CA VAL A 285 2.74 -5.11 -54.73
C VAL A 285 1.86 -5.38 -53.49
N THR A 286 2.17 -6.45 -52.76
CA THR A 286 1.51 -6.81 -51.48
C THR A 286 2.53 -6.84 -50.34
N ILE A 287 2.14 -6.40 -49.13
CA ILE A 287 3.03 -6.25 -47.96
C ILE A 287 2.39 -6.87 -46.71
N PRO A 288 3.12 -7.66 -45.88
CA PRO A 288 2.60 -8.19 -44.61
C PRO A 288 2.05 -7.11 -43.65
N GLU A 289 0.96 -7.41 -42.93
CA GLU A 289 0.20 -6.48 -42.07
C GLU A 289 0.99 -5.85 -40.90
N ASP A 290 2.12 -6.44 -40.54
CA ASP A 290 3.02 -6.02 -39.46
C ASP A 290 4.11 -5.04 -39.93
N VAL A 291 4.31 -4.88 -41.24
CA VAL A 291 5.31 -3.98 -41.82
C VAL A 291 4.78 -2.55 -41.95
N SER A 292 5.48 -1.60 -41.32
CA SER A 292 5.13 -0.17 -41.26
C SER A 292 5.89 0.72 -42.27
N GLU A 293 7.12 0.37 -42.66
CA GLU A 293 7.89 1.04 -43.70
C GLU A 293 8.54 0.01 -44.62
N ALA A 294 8.30 0.16 -45.93
CA ALA A 294 8.86 -0.70 -46.98
C ALA A 294 9.12 0.10 -48.25
N TYR A 295 9.95 -0.43 -49.14
CA TYR A 295 10.28 0.19 -50.42
C TYR A 295 10.25 -0.84 -51.55
N LEU A 296 9.67 -0.47 -52.69
CA LEU A 296 9.81 -1.22 -53.93
C LEU A 296 11.16 -0.84 -54.54
N ARG A 297 12.08 -1.79 -54.66
CA ARG A 297 13.36 -1.64 -55.35
C ARG A 297 13.18 -2.14 -56.79
N ALA A 298 13.62 -1.32 -57.75
CA ALA A 298 13.69 -1.64 -59.16
C ALA A 298 15.16 -1.73 -59.60
N THR A 299 15.53 -2.82 -60.28
CA THR A 299 16.90 -3.11 -60.72
C THR A 299 16.94 -3.25 -62.24
N TYR A 300 17.81 -2.51 -62.92
CA TYR A 300 17.93 -2.57 -64.38
C TYR A 300 18.92 -3.64 -64.81
N ASN A 301 18.48 -4.56 -65.67
CA ASN A 301 19.24 -5.72 -66.11
C ASN A 301 20.29 -5.43 -67.20
N VAL A 302 20.94 -4.27 -67.14
CA VAL A 302 22.07 -3.89 -67.99
C VAL A 302 23.14 -3.17 -67.16
N THR A 303 24.39 -3.61 -67.30
CA THR A 303 25.54 -3.19 -66.49
C THR A 303 26.31 -2.02 -67.12
N SER A 304 26.79 -1.06 -66.34
CA SER A 304 27.45 0.16 -66.87
C SER A 304 28.64 0.66 -66.06
N ARG A 305 29.71 1.09 -66.76
CA ARG A 305 31.04 1.60 -66.32
C ARG A 305 32.18 0.57 -66.23
N GLY A 306 32.73 0.25 -67.40
CA GLY A 306 34.01 -0.44 -67.51
C GLY A 306 34.62 -0.27 -68.88
N ALA A 307 35.07 0.93 -69.25
CA ALA A 307 36.00 1.12 -70.36
C ALA A 307 37.42 1.17 -69.79
N VAL A 308 38.28 0.21 -70.15
CA VAL A 308 39.69 0.18 -69.72
C VAL A 308 40.58 0.49 -70.92
N ALA A 309 41.45 1.50 -70.78
CA ALA A 309 42.39 1.87 -71.83
C ALA A 309 43.59 0.91 -71.90
N TRP A 310 44.12 0.77 -73.11
CA TRP A 310 45.31 0.02 -73.45
C TRP A 310 46.23 0.92 -74.28
N SER A 311 47.42 1.20 -73.76
CA SER A 311 48.38 2.15 -74.35
C SER A 311 49.76 1.53 -74.51
N SER A 312 50.51 2.01 -75.51
CA SER A 312 51.81 1.44 -75.92
C SER A 312 52.99 2.31 -75.50
N ASP A 313 52.77 3.62 -75.36
CA ASP A 313 53.70 4.61 -74.83
C ASP A 313 53.24 5.20 -73.49
N GLY A 314 51.96 5.00 -73.11
CA GLY A 314 51.35 5.54 -71.90
C GLY A 314 51.01 7.02 -72.01
N TYR A 315 50.87 7.58 -73.23
CA TYR A 315 50.79 9.01 -73.45
C TYR A 315 49.84 9.43 -74.59
N TRP A 316 48.58 9.71 -74.24
CA TRP A 316 47.61 10.34 -75.13
C TRP A 316 48.13 11.64 -75.78
N ALA A 317 48.25 11.66 -77.11
CA ALA A 317 48.55 12.88 -77.88
C ALA A 317 48.11 12.80 -79.35
N VAL A 318 47.49 13.88 -79.85
CA VAL A 318 47.13 14.03 -81.26
C VAL A 318 48.39 13.97 -82.13
N GLY A 319 48.49 12.92 -82.96
CA GLY A 319 49.67 12.68 -83.80
C GLY A 319 50.76 11.83 -83.16
N SER A 320 50.40 10.96 -82.20
CA SER A 320 51.17 9.75 -81.87
C SER A 320 51.37 8.86 -83.12
N ASP A 321 52.42 8.01 -83.11
CA ASP A 321 52.61 6.95 -84.12
C ASP A 321 51.95 5.62 -83.68
N THR A 322 51.27 5.56 -82.53
CA THR A 322 50.74 4.32 -81.92
C THR A 322 49.37 4.53 -81.27
N GLN A 323 48.33 3.93 -81.86
CA GLN A 323 46.94 4.07 -81.39
C GLN A 323 46.69 3.49 -79.99
N ASP A 324 46.15 4.33 -79.10
CA ASP A 324 45.48 3.93 -77.85
C ASP A 324 44.14 3.20 -78.13
N LEU A 325 43.85 2.16 -77.34
CA LEU A 325 42.65 1.31 -77.48
C LEU A 325 41.83 1.27 -76.18
N ALA A 326 40.57 0.82 -76.25
CA ALA A 326 39.66 0.61 -75.13
C ALA A 326 39.00 -0.79 -75.17
N GLN A 327 38.89 -1.41 -74.00
CA GLN A 327 38.27 -2.72 -73.77
C GLN A 327 37.05 -2.58 -72.85
N TYR A 328 36.03 -3.41 -73.07
CA TYR A 328 34.92 -3.57 -72.12
C TYR A 328 35.32 -4.36 -70.86
N ASN A 329 34.74 -4.01 -69.72
CA ASN A 329 35.01 -4.61 -68.40
C ASN A 329 33.70 -4.66 -67.57
N SER A 330 33.57 -5.65 -66.69
CA SER A 330 32.32 -6.03 -66.00
C SER A 330 31.84 -5.04 -64.93
N VAL A 331 30.52 -4.93 -64.70
CA VAL A 331 29.95 -3.89 -63.81
C VAL A 331 28.64 -4.24 -63.11
N SER A 332 28.24 -3.40 -62.16
CA SER A 332 26.98 -3.45 -61.39
C SER A 332 25.74 -2.97 -62.19
N PRO A 333 24.52 -3.38 -61.80
CA PRO A 333 23.26 -2.87 -62.36
C PRO A 333 22.90 -1.48 -61.83
N LYS A 334 21.94 -0.82 -62.48
CA LYS A 334 21.26 0.37 -61.92
C LYS A 334 20.24 -0.06 -60.87
N VAL A 335 20.04 0.74 -59.84
CA VAL A 335 19.00 0.53 -58.82
C VAL A 335 18.27 1.84 -58.53
N CYS A 336 16.94 1.79 -58.46
CA CYS A 336 16.08 2.88 -58.02
C CYS A 336 14.94 2.35 -57.13
N TYR A 337 14.21 3.25 -56.47
CA TYR A 337 13.36 2.93 -55.32
C TYR A 337 12.08 3.76 -55.31
N ALA A 338 10.96 3.17 -54.88
CA ALA A 338 9.72 3.86 -54.53
C ALA A 338 9.37 3.55 -53.07
N LYS A 339 8.93 4.54 -52.27
CA LYS A 339 8.48 4.26 -50.90
C LYS A 339 7.04 3.75 -50.91
N LEU A 340 6.82 2.61 -50.27
CA LEU A 340 5.50 2.03 -50.04
C LEU A 340 4.94 2.60 -48.75
N GLY A 341 3.81 3.30 -48.84
CA GLY A 341 3.14 3.91 -47.69
C GLY A 341 1.89 3.14 -47.30
N ARG A 342 1.70 2.92 -45.99
CA ARG A 342 0.38 2.71 -45.39
C ARG A 342 -0.07 4.01 -44.72
N ASP A 343 -1.37 4.25 -44.71
CA ASP A 343 -1.94 5.30 -43.86
C ASP A 343 -1.78 4.86 -42.38
N THR A 344 -1.27 5.75 -41.53
CA THR A 344 -1.06 5.52 -40.09
C THR A 344 -1.93 6.46 -39.26
N GLY A 345 -2.27 6.03 -38.05
CA GLY A 345 -3.10 6.77 -37.11
C GLY A 345 -2.38 7.22 -35.83
N SER A 346 -3.14 7.83 -34.93
CA SER A 346 -2.72 8.26 -33.61
C SER A 346 -3.70 7.79 -32.51
N ILE A 347 -3.21 7.65 -31.28
CA ILE A 347 -4.04 7.53 -30.08
C ILE A 347 -3.60 8.64 -29.12
N THR A 348 -4.57 9.40 -28.61
CA THR A 348 -4.37 10.42 -27.57
C THR A 348 -5.22 10.08 -26.34
N VAL A 349 -4.62 10.20 -25.17
CA VAL A 349 -5.26 10.00 -23.85
C VAL A 349 -5.28 11.34 -23.13
N HIS A 350 -6.46 11.73 -22.64
CA HIS A 350 -6.70 12.91 -21.81
C HIS A 350 -7.03 12.45 -20.38
N LYS A 351 -6.19 12.80 -19.42
CA LYS A 351 -6.22 12.29 -18.04
C LYS A 351 -6.61 13.35 -17.04
N SER A 352 -7.63 13.01 -16.24
CA SER A 352 -8.20 13.90 -15.24
C SER A 352 -8.53 13.18 -13.92
N SER A 353 -8.92 13.97 -12.95
CA SER A 353 -9.63 13.56 -11.73
C SER A 353 -10.80 14.49 -11.45
N ASP A 354 -11.50 14.24 -10.36
CA ASP A 354 -12.52 15.13 -9.81
C ASP A 354 -11.97 16.55 -9.43
N TYR A 355 -10.64 16.72 -9.43
CA TYR A 355 -9.95 17.95 -9.02
C TYR A 355 -9.13 18.64 -10.12
N GLY A 356 -8.80 17.97 -11.23
CA GLY A 356 -7.97 18.57 -12.28
C GLY A 356 -7.48 17.61 -13.37
N VAL A 357 -6.36 17.96 -14.01
CA VAL A 357 -5.62 17.09 -14.94
C VAL A 357 -4.45 16.42 -14.22
N ILE A 358 -4.05 15.20 -14.64
CA ILE A 358 -2.98 14.43 -13.96
C ILE A 358 -1.76 14.23 -14.89
N GLU A 359 -0.62 14.80 -14.52
CA GLU A 359 0.69 14.57 -15.14
C GLU A 359 1.35 13.28 -14.62
N GLY A 360 2.20 12.64 -15.42
CA GLY A 360 3.05 11.53 -15.00
C GLY A 360 2.41 10.13 -15.03
N VAL A 361 1.16 9.98 -15.49
CA VAL A 361 0.49 8.67 -15.56
C VAL A 361 0.93 7.90 -16.80
N GLU A 362 1.34 6.65 -16.64
CA GLU A 362 1.79 5.78 -17.73
C GLU A 362 0.65 4.93 -18.30
N PHE A 363 0.58 4.83 -19.62
CA PHE A 363 -0.38 4.04 -20.37
C PHE A 363 0.35 3.12 -21.35
N ASP A 364 0.13 1.82 -21.25
CA ASP A 364 0.58 0.85 -22.24
C ASP A 364 -0.41 0.74 -23.40
N VAL A 365 0.11 0.75 -24.63
CA VAL A 365 -0.67 0.55 -25.86
C VAL A 365 -0.32 -0.81 -26.46
N TYR A 366 -1.28 -1.73 -26.43
CA TYR A 366 -1.16 -3.08 -26.94
C TYR A 366 -1.88 -3.25 -28.29
N ARG A 367 -1.31 -4.03 -29.22
CA ARG A 367 -1.97 -4.47 -30.47
C ARG A 367 -2.08 -6.00 -30.46
N THR A 368 -3.28 -6.52 -30.65
CA THR A 368 -3.52 -7.96 -30.75
C THR A 368 -3.44 -8.40 -32.22
N SER A 369 -2.48 -9.29 -32.53
CA SER A 369 -2.27 -9.85 -33.87
C SER A 369 -2.09 -11.37 -33.80
N GLY A 370 -2.74 -12.12 -34.71
CA GLY A 370 -2.71 -13.58 -34.72
C GLY A 370 -3.24 -14.26 -33.43
N GLY A 371 -4.00 -13.53 -32.59
CA GLY A 371 -4.41 -13.98 -31.26
C GLY A 371 -3.33 -13.82 -30.16
N THR A 372 -2.25 -13.10 -30.44
CA THR A 372 -1.20 -12.72 -29.48
C THR A 372 -1.28 -11.23 -29.19
N ARG A 373 -1.33 -10.84 -27.92
CA ARG A 373 -1.27 -9.46 -27.44
C ARG A 373 0.20 -9.00 -27.40
N ASN A 374 0.54 -7.89 -28.05
CA ASN A 374 1.90 -7.36 -28.10
C ASN A 374 1.91 -5.91 -27.63
N LEU A 375 2.83 -5.55 -26.72
CA LEU A 375 3.07 -4.16 -26.34
C LEU A 375 3.71 -3.42 -27.52
N ILE A 376 3.19 -2.24 -27.86
CA ILE A 376 3.71 -1.39 -28.94
C ILE A 376 4.53 -0.23 -28.37
N THR A 377 3.99 0.47 -27.38
CA THR A 377 4.71 1.47 -26.59
C THR A 377 4.01 1.68 -25.24
N THR A 378 4.74 2.24 -24.30
CA THR A 378 4.18 2.98 -23.15
C THR A 378 4.20 4.48 -23.50
N MET A 379 3.26 5.26 -22.97
CA MET A 379 3.20 6.72 -23.10
C MET A 379 2.81 7.36 -21.76
N THR A 380 3.35 8.53 -21.44
CA THR A 380 3.19 9.19 -20.13
C THR A 380 2.46 10.53 -20.31
N THR A 381 1.56 10.88 -19.39
CA THR A 381 0.84 12.17 -19.46
C THR A 381 1.73 13.36 -19.11
N ASP A 382 1.55 14.47 -19.82
CA ASP A 382 2.25 15.74 -19.58
C ASP A 382 1.54 16.64 -18.56
N SER A 383 2.11 17.83 -18.29
CA SER A 383 1.52 18.88 -17.43
C SER A 383 0.13 19.41 -17.85
N ASN A 384 -0.43 18.98 -18.98
CA ASN A 384 -1.81 19.25 -19.39
C ASN A 384 -2.73 18.03 -19.17
N GLY A 385 -2.18 16.91 -18.67
CA GLY A 385 -2.86 15.62 -18.57
C GLY A 385 -2.92 14.85 -19.90
N THR A 386 -2.16 15.22 -20.93
CA THR A 386 -2.25 14.59 -22.25
C THR A 386 -1.07 13.64 -22.48
N ALA A 387 -1.35 12.41 -22.94
CA ALA A 387 -0.38 11.50 -23.51
C ALA A 387 -0.78 11.17 -24.96
N SER A 388 0.17 10.97 -25.87
CA SER A 388 -0.16 10.53 -27.24
C SER A 388 0.93 9.66 -27.87
N VAL A 389 0.51 8.87 -28.86
CA VAL A 389 1.37 8.07 -29.74
C VAL A 389 0.91 8.21 -31.19
N ASP A 390 1.85 8.58 -32.07
CA ASP A 390 1.66 8.73 -33.51
C ASP A 390 2.25 7.55 -34.29
N GLY A 391 1.83 7.39 -35.55
CA GLY A 391 2.44 6.44 -36.49
C GLY A 391 1.97 4.99 -36.31
N LEU A 392 0.89 4.78 -35.57
CA LEU A 392 0.29 3.46 -35.35
C LEU A 392 -0.31 2.91 -36.66
N LEU A 393 -0.12 1.61 -36.91
CA LEU A 393 -0.77 0.93 -38.04
C LEU A 393 -2.28 0.82 -37.81
N LEU A 394 -3.07 0.79 -38.89
CA LEU A 394 -4.52 0.58 -38.78
C LEU A 394 -4.83 -0.78 -38.12
N GLY A 395 -5.94 -0.85 -37.37
CA GLY A 395 -6.34 -2.03 -36.60
C GLY A 395 -6.75 -1.70 -35.17
N THR A 396 -7.01 -2.75 -34.39
CA THR A 396 -7.53 -2.66 -33.02
C THR A 396 -6.42 -2.67 -31.98
N TYR A 397 -6.54 -1.79 -30.98
CA TYR A 397 -5.60 -1.59 -29.87
C TYR A 397 -6.34 -1.66 -28.53
N GLU A 398 -5.65 -2.15 -27.52
CA GLU A 398 -6.05 -2.09 -26.12
C GLU A 398 -5.15 -1.07 -25.41
N VAL A 399 -5.72 -0.22 -24.54
CA VAL A 399 -4.96 0.81 -23.80
C VAL A 399 -5.15 0.58 -22.30
N GLU A 400 -4.06 0.41 -21.57
CA GLU A 400 -4.05 -0.05 -20.17
C GLU A 400 -3.31 0.96 -19.28
N GLU A 401 -3.95 1.43 -18.20
CA GLU A 401 -3.38 2.40 -17.27
C GLU A 401 -2.53 1.72 -16.20
N HIS A 402 -1.31 2.21 -16.00
CA HIS A 402 -0.55 1.96 -14.76
C HIS A 402 -1.08 2.92 -13.70
N VAL A 403 -2.14 2.48 -12.99
CA VAL A 403 -2.89 3.29 -12.03
C VAL A 403 -1.95 3.86 -10.95
N PRO A 404 -1.83 5.19 -10.81
CA PRO A 404 -0.97 5.80 -9.79
C PRO A 404 -1.43 5.49 -8.36
N ASP A 405 -0.47 5.41 -7.45
CA ASP A 405 -0.71 5.34 -6.00
C ASP A 405 -1.70 6.45 -5.55
N LEU A 406 -2.60 6.12 -4.62
CA LEU A 406 -3.67 7.00 -4.13
C LEU A 406 -4.69 7.45 -5.20
N THR A 407 -4.86 6.69 -6.28
CA THR A 407 -5.94 6.93 -7.25
C THR A 407 -6.65 5.65 -7.66
N SER A 408 -7.92 5.76 -8.00
CA SER A 408 -8.75 4.65 -8.52
C SER A 408 -9.28 4.97 -9.92
N CYS A 409 -8.97 4.12 -10.91
CA CYS A 409 -9.43 4.28 -12.29
C CYS A 409 -10.90 3.87 -12.45
N ASN A 410 -11.75 4.80 -12.92
CA ASN A 410 -13.21 4.62 -13.02
C ASN A 410 -13.67 3.84 -14.28
N TRP A 411 -13.00 2.73 -14.61
CA TRP A 411 -13.32 1.87 -15.78
C TRP A 411 -13.51 0.40 -15.38
N ASP A 412 -14.67 -0.17 -15.67
CA ASP A 412 -15.00 -1.59 -15.39
C ASP A 412 -14.25 -2.59 -16.31
N ASP A 413 -13.85 -2.16 -17.51
CA ASP A 413 -13.21 -2.96 -18.57
C ASP A 413 -12.10 -2.14 -19.26
N THR A 414 -11.03 -2.79 -19.74
CA THR A 414 -9.92 -2.13 -20.47
C THR A 414 -10.39 -1.51 -21.79
N PRO A 415 -10.10 -0.22 -22.08
CA PRO A 415 -10.48 0.42 -23.34
C PRO A 415 -9.94 -0.28 -24.58
N VAL A 416 -10.80 -0.35 -25.61
CA VAL A 416 -10.47 -0.87 -26.93
C VAL A 416 -10.72 0.20 -27.99
N VAL A 417 -9.67 0.57 -28.71
CA VAL A 417 -9.67 1.56 -29.80
C VAL A 417 -9.49 0.86 -31.14
N THR A 418 -10.00 1.40 -32.25
CA THR A 418 -9.72 0.86 -33.59
C THR A 418 -9.45 1.99 -34.59
N LEU A 419 -8.22 2.01 -35.09
CA LEU A 419 -7.74 2.96 -36.10
C LEU A 419 -8.05 2.41 -37.49
N SER A 420 -8.54 3.25 -38.39
CA SER A 420 -8.99 2.84 -39.74
C SER A 420 -8.90 3.99 -40.74
N ALA A 421 -9.02 3.71 -42.04
CA ALA A 421 -8.95 4.74 -43.08
C ALA A 421 -10.06 5.82 -42.99
N SER A 422 -11.12 5.59 -42.20
CA SER A 422 -12.18 6.56 -41.88
C SER A 422 -12.07 7.17 -40.48
N SER A 423 -11.13 6.73 -39.64
CA SER A 423 -10.82 7.27 -38.31
C SER A 423 -9.35 6.97 -38.00
N LEU A 424 -8.46 7.86 -38.45
CA LEU A 424 -7.02 7.71 -38.24
C LEU A 424 -6.63 8.07 -36.79
N ASP A 425 -7.30 9.05 -36.21
CA ASP A 425 -7.03 9.54 -34.86
C ASP A 425 -8.12 9.06 -33.88
N ALA A 426 -7.76 8.87 -32.62
CA ALA A 426 -8.68 8.47 -31.56
C ALA A 426 -8.32 9.12 -30.20
N ASP A 427 -9.31 9.80 -29.60
CA ASP A 427 -9.23 10.35 -28.25
C ASP A 427 -9.86 9.42 -27.22
N LEU A 428 -9.13 9.15 -26.14
CA LEU A 428 -9.59 8.51 -24.91
C LEU A 428 -9.65 9.54 -23.78
N TYR A 429 -10.70 9.50 -22.96
CA TYR A 429 -10.88 10.39 -21.81
C TYR A 429 -11.00 9.55 -20.54
N VAL A 430 -10.12 9.81 -19.58
CA VAL A 430 -9.92 8.98 -18.38
C VAL A 430 -10.01 9.85 -17.14
N THR A 431 -10.74 9.36 -16.13
CA THR A 431 -10.91 10.06 -14.86
C THR A 431 -10.64 9.08 -13.71
N ASN A 432 -9.66 9.38 -12.87
CA ASN A 432 -9.50 8.67 -11.60
C ASN A 432 -10.08 9.53 -10.48
N THR A 433 -10.69 8.90 -9.48
CA THR A 433 -10.87 9.57 -8.20
C THR A 433 -9.52 9.53 -7.47
N VAL A 434 -9.17 10.64 -6.80
CA VAL A 434 -7.96 10.73 -5.97
C VAL A 434 -8.39 10.52 -4.53
N ASP A 435 -7.77 9.56 -3.87
CA ASP A 435 -8.05 9.21 -2.49
C ASP A 435 -7.21 10.07 -1.56
N THR A 436 -7.87 10.88 -0.70
CA THR A 436 -7.18 11.54 0.40
C THR A 436 -6.90 10.51 1.50
N VAL A 437 -5.70 10.57 2.08
CA VAL A 437 -5.31 9.73 3.22
C VAL A 437 -4.85 10.62 4.37
N ILE A 438 -5.47 10.48 5.54
CA ILE A 438 -4.85 10.94 6.79
C ILE A 438 -4.07 9.74 7.34
N ARG A 439 -2.76 9.91 7.56
CA ARG A 439 -1.92 8.91 8.21
C ARG A 439 -1.61 9.39 9.63
N LEU A 440 -2.15 8.70 10.63
CA LEU A 440 -1.85 8.96 12.03
C LEU A 440 -0.70 8.07 12.48
N HIS A 441 0.42 8.66 12.86
CA HIS A 441 1.54 8.01 13.54
C HIS A 441 1.24 7.97 15.04
N LYS A 442 1.36 6.79 15.67
CA LYS A 442 1.13 6.63 17.12
C LYS A 442 2.44 6.30 17.83
N THR A 443 2.81 7.08 18.85
CA THR A 443 4.13 7.01 19.50
C THR A 443 4.09 7.27 21.01
N ASP A 444 5.07 6.76 21.74
CA ASP A 444 5.34 7.13 23.15
C ASP A 444 5.93 8.56 23.21
N ALA A 445 5.35 9.42 24.05
CA ALA A 445 5.63 10.85 24.14
C ALA A 445 7.07 11.20 24.59
N VAL A 446 7.81 10.25 25.17
CA VAL A 446 9.13 10.50 25.79
C VAL A 446 10.28 9.88 24.98
N THR A 447 10.05 8.74 24.37
CA THR A 447 11.03 7.95 23.60
C THR A 447 10.87 8.16 22.09
N GLY A 448 9.65 8.44 21.62
CA GLY A 448 9.30 8.42 20.20
C GLY A 448 9.34 7.02 19.59
N GLU A 449 9.24 5.96 20.40
CA GLU A 449 9.02 4.60 19.90
C GLU A 449 7.55 4.39 19.52
N ASP A 450 7.33 3.54 18.51
CA ASP A 450 6.03 3.27 17.90
C ASP A 450 5.07 2.49 18.83
N ILE A 451 3.79 2.86 18.89
CA ILE A 451 2.73 2.14 19.62
C ILE A 451 1.68 1.61 18.63
N GLY A 452 1.49 0.29 18.57
CA GLY A 452 0.39 -0.36 17.83
C GLY A 452 -0.78 -0.77 18.73
N TYR A 453 -1.77 -1.44 18.12
CA TYR A 453 -2.95 -2.07 18.74
C TYR A 453 -3.97 -1.13 19.41
N THR A 454 -3.90 0.16 19.11
CA THR A 454 -4.83 1.21 19.58
C THR A 454 -6.07 1.32 18.68
N THR A 455 -7.16 1.89 19.22
CA THR A 455 -8.39 2.20 18.48
C THR A 455 -8.64 3.71 18.43
N PHE A 456 -8.95 4.22 17.25
CA PHE A 456 -9.29 5.62 16.99
C PHE A 456 -10.65 5.78 16.36
N ALA A 457 -11.34 6.87 16.68
CA ALA A 457 -12.52 7.34 15.96
C ALA A 457 -12.18 8.56 15.08
N ILE A 458 -12.71 8.58 13.86
CA ILE A 458 -12.73 9.78 13.00
C ILE A 458 -14.18 10.23 12.75
N CYS A 459 -14.41 11.54 12.86
CA CYS A 459 -15.67 12.18 12.52
C CYS A 459 -15.43 13.41 11.62
N LYS A 460 -16.46 13.83 10.88
CA LYS A 460 -16.42 15.03 10.03
C LYS A 460 -17.23 16.15 10.68
N ASP A 461 -16.66 17.35 10.70
CA ASP A 461 -17.39 18.60 10.94
C ASP A 461 -18.22 18.92 9.69
N SER A 462 -19.54 18.79 9.79
CA SER A 462 -20.44 18.77 8.63
C SER A 462 -21.03 20.14 8.26
N ASP A 463 -20.93 21.13 9.14
CA ASP A 463 -21.37 22.52 8.87
C ASP A 463 -20.28 23.59 9.00
N GLU A 464 -19.05 23.16 9.30
CA GLU A 464 -17.82 23.96 9.36
C GLU A 464 -17.83 25.05 10.46
N ASP A 465 -18.66 24.87 11.51
CA ASP A 465 -18.74 25.83 12.63
C ASP A 465 -17.60 25.71 13.65
N GLY A 466 -16.88 24.58 13.64
CA GLY A 466 -15.76 24.27 14.52
C GLY A 466 -16.07 23.27 15.65
N TYR A 467 -17.32 22.87 15.85
CA TYR A 467 -17.76 22.00 16.95
C TYR A 467 -18.42 20.71 16.46
N ILE A 468 -17.88 19.55 16.85
CA ILE A 468 -18.48 18.24 16.52
C ILE A 468 -19.70 18.00 17.41
N SER A 469 -20.89 17.89 16.79
CA SER A 469 -22.14 17.60 17.50
C SER A 469 -22.21 16.14 17.98
N ASN A 470 -23.04 15.87 19.00
CA ASN A 470 -23.31 14.50 19.45
C ASN A 470 -23.79 13.59 18.31
N SER A 471 -24.56 14.13 17.36
CA SER A 471 -25.03 13.41 16.16
C SER A 471 -23.93 13.06 15.16
N GLU A 472 -22.79 13.76 15.18
CA GLU A 472 -21.62 13.44 14.37
C GLU A 472 -20.68 12.46 15.07
N ARG A 473 -20.60 12.50 16.42
CA ARG A 473 -19.96 11.43 17.21
C ARG A 473 -20.73 10.11 17.12
N GLU A 474 -22.07 10.14 17.15
CA GLU A 474 -22.92 8.97 16.85
C GLU A 474 -22.76 8.45 15.40
N ALA A 475 -22.09 9.20 14.52
CA ALA A 475 -21.78 8.84 13.14
C ALA A 475 -20.27 8.65 12.87
N GLN A 476 -19.44 8.58 13.92
CA GLN A 476 -17.99 8.37 13.80
C GLN A 476 -17.65 7.00 13.18
N VAL A 477 -16.52 6.93 12.50
CA VAL A 477 -15.94 5.68 12.01
C VAL A 477 -14.79 5.29 12.93
N GLU A 478 -14.91 4.15 13.59
CA GLU A 478 -13.83 3.57 14.40
C GLU A 478 -12.91 2.71 13.54
N VAL A 479 -11.61 2.91 13.70
CA VAL A 479 -10.52 2.17 13.05
C VAL A 479 -9.60 1.67 14.16
N ARG A 480 -9.40 0.35 14.21
CA ARG A 480 -8.45 -0.31 15.11
C ARG A 480 -7.25 -0.79 14.30
N ASP A 481 -6.05 -0.61 14.85
CA ASP A 481 -4.90 -1.39 14.41
C ASP A 481 -5.01 -2.83 14.94
N ASP A 482 -5.35 -3.78 14.08
CA ASP A 482 -5.43 -5.21 14.42
C ASP A 482 -4.10 -5.96 14.16
N ASP A 483 -3.15 -5.36 13.43
CA ASP A 483 -1.91 -6.03 12.98
C ASP A 483 -0.67 -5.62 13.81
N GLY A 484 -0.65 -4.41 14.37
CA GLY A 484 0.46 -3.86 15.15
C GLY A 484 1.29 -2.80 14.39
N ASP A 485 0.70 -2.16 13.38
CA ASP A 485 1.36 -1.17 12.53
C ASP A 485 1.32 0.22 13.18
N SER A 486 2.46 0.94 13.16
CA SER A 486 2.63 2.24 13.81
C SER A 486 1.92 3.42 13.12
N TYR A 487 1.22 3.14 12.02
CA TYR A 487 0.55 4.12 11.18
C TYR A 487 -0.87 3.68 10.84
N ILE A 488 -1.87 4.42 11.32
CA ILE A 488 -3.29 4.19 11.02
C ILE A 488 -3.68 5.10 9.84
N GLU A 489 -4.16 4.50 8.73
CA GLU A 489 -4.54 5.24 7.52
C GLU A 489 -6.06 5.35 7.34
N PHE A 490 -6.58 6.59 7.47
CA PHE A 490 -7.97 6.92 7.18
C PHE A 490 -8.10 7.31 5.70
N THR A 491 -8.77 6.46 4.91
CA THR A 491 -8.86 6.56 3.44
C THR A 491 -10.26 6.99 2.95
N GLY A 492 -10.38 7.37 1.68
CA GLY A 492 -11.66 7.74 1.06
C GLY A 492 -12.26 9.06 1.57
N LEU A 493 -11.43 9.92 2.18
CA LEU A 493 -11.84 11.21 2.73
C LEU A 493 -11.90 12.28 1.62
N GLY A 494 -12.88 13.18 1.72
CA GLY A 494 -13.04 14.32 0.80
C GLY A 494 -12.89 15.66 1.54
N ILE A 495 -12.65 16.74 0.80
CA ILE A 495 -12.44 18.10 1.31
C ILE A 495 -13.38 18.48 2.48
N GLY A 496 -12.83 19.13 3.50
CA GLY A 496 -13.53 19.60 4.71
C GLY A 496 -12.71 19.37 5.99
N ARG A 497 -13.31 19.74 7.13
CA ARG A 497 -12.71 19.56 8.46
C ARG A 497 -13.08 18.20 9.07
N TYR A 498 -12.09 17.55 9.66
CA TYR A 498 -12.21 16.27 10.36
C TYR A 498 -11.61 16.40 11.77
N VAL A 499 -12.12 15.57 12.68
CA VAL A 499 -11.60 15.42 14.03
C VAL A 499 -11.38 13.94 14.32
N ILE A 500 -10.19 13.62 14.81
CA ILE A 500 -9.75 12.28 15.19
C ILE A 500 -9.51 12.27 16.71
N THR A 501 -9.97 11.23 17.39
CA THR A 501 -9.82 11.03 18.83
C THR A 501 -9.45 9.57 19.11
N GLU A 502 -8.53 9.32 20.04
CA GLU A 502 -8.32 7.97 20.54
C GLU A 502 -9.56 7.50 21.32
N THR A 503 -9.88 6.20 21.24
CA THR A 503 -10.99 5.58 21.97
C THR A 503 -10.59 4.33 22.75
N GLU A 504 -9.40 3.76 22.49
CA GLU A 504 -8.82 2.64 23.23
C GLU A 504 -7.29 2.69 23.13
N ALA A 505 -6.62 3.10 24.21
CA ALA A 505 -5.17 3.01 24.34
C ALA A 505 -4.71 1.56 24.54
N TYR A 506 -3.46 1.27 24.18
CA TYR A 506 -2.91 -0.09 24.23
C TYR A 506 -2.15 -0.36 25.54
N GLY A 507 -2.36 -1.54 26.13
CA GLY A 507 -1.48 -2.08 27.17
C GLY A 507 -1.41 -1.23 28.44
N ASN A 508 -0.30 -0.52 28.61
CA ASN A 508 0.06 0.28 29.78
C ASN A 508 0.22 1.79 29.47
N TYR A 509 -0.38 2.29 28.38
CA TYR A 509 -0.37 3.71 28.01
C TYR A 509 -1.63 4.44 28.52
N GLU A 510 -1.49 5.73 28.85
CA GLU A 510 -2.61 6.61 29.16
C GLU A 510 -3.31 7.08 27.87
N ILE A 511 -4.64 7.04 27.84
CA ILE A 511 -5.43 7.42 26.67
C ILE A 511 -5.37 8.93 26.40
N ASN A 512 -5.06 9.30 25.16
CA ASN A 512 -4.93 10.71 24.78
C ASN A 512 -6.31 11.34 24.51
N GLU A 513 -6.77 12.21 25.43
CA GLU A 513 -8.03 12.97 25.29
C GLU A 513 -7.95 14.18 24.32
N GLU A 514 -6.82 14.47 23.67
CA GLU A 514 -6.69 15.60 22.74
C GLU A 514 -7.33 15.33 21.35
N GLU A 515 -8.15 16.27 20.88
CA GLU A 515 -8.82 16.18 19.58
C GLU A 515 -7.91 16.61 18.42
N ILE A 516 -7.42 15.65 17.62
CA ILE A 516 -6.57 15.92 16.45
C ILE A 516 -7.44 16.45 15.31
N VAL A 517 -7.29 17.74 15.01
CA VAL A 517 -8.05 18.44 13.96
C VAL A 517 -7.31 18.46 12.63
N VAL A 518 -7.91 17.91 11.57
CA VAL A 518 -7.35 17.90 10.21
C VAL A 518 -8.26 18.62 9.23
N ASN A 519 -7.73 19.62 8.51
CA ASN A 519 -8.44 20.33 7.46
C ASN A 519 -7.92 19.85 6.09
N ILE A 520 -8.75 19.09 5.38
CA ILE A 520 -8.44 18.64 4.01
C ILE A 520 -8.84 19.76 3.05
N GLU A 521 -7.86 20.48 2.52
CA GLU A 521 -8.03 21.52 1.49
C GLU A 521 -7.78 20.99 0.07
N GLU A 522 -6.91 20.00 -0.09
CA GLU A 522 -6.59 19.33 -1.36
C GLU A 522 -6.28 17.83 -1.13
N PRO A 523 -6.50 16.94 -2.12
CA PRO A 523 -6.33 15.50 -1.94
C PRO A 523 -4.85 15.08 -1.95
N VAL A 524 -4.25 15.03 -0.76
CA VAL A 524 -2.86 14.60 -0.53
C VAL A 524 -2.78 13.65 0.68
N ILE A 525 -1.58 13.18 1.03
CA ILE A 525 -1.36 12.56 2.34
C ILE A 525 -1.23 13.66 3.40
N TYR A 526 -2.01 13.53 4.47
CA TYR A 526 -1.89 14.33 5.68
C TYR A 526 -1.30 13.45 6.80
N ASP A 527 0.01 13.51 7.00
CA ASP A 527 0.65 12.86 8.15
C ASP A 527 0.38 13.68 9.43
N VAL A 528 -0.12 13.02 10.48
CA VAL A 528 -0.37 13.57 11.82
C VAL A 528 0.20 12.62 12.88
N THR A 529 0.36 13.09 14.12
CA THR A 529 0.94 12.31 15.22
C THR A 529 0.04 12.36 16.46
N CYS A 530 -0.05 11.24 17.17
CA CYS A 530 -0.65 11.13 18.50
C CYS A 530 0.39 10.53 19.45
N GLU A 531 0.58 11.17 20.61
CA GLU A 531 1.60 10.84 21.60
C GLU A 531 0.94 10.42 22.92
N ASP A 532 1.32 9.28 23.51
CA ASP A 532 0.84 8.84 24.83
C ASP A 532 1.97 8.86 25.87
N ASP A 533 1.61 9.14 27.11
CA ASP A 533 2.46 8.85 28.26
C ASP A 533 2.28 7.39 28.70
N ALA A 534 3.40 6.72 29.02
CA ALA A 534 3.42 5.34 29.46
C ALA A 534 3.42 5.22 30.98
N PHE A 535 2.50 4.41 31.53
CA PHE A 535 2.60 3.92 32.90
C PHE A 535 3.62 2.79 33.03
N GLY A 536 4.08 2.52 34.25
CA GLY A 536 4.93 1.40 34.60
C GLY A 536 4.54 0.71 35.90
N SER A 537 5.39 -0.21 36.33
CA SER A 537 5.18 -1.08 37.48
C SER A 537 6.47 -1.23 38.30
N ILE A 538 6.30 -1.36 39.62
CA ILE A 538 7.38 -1.70 40.54
C ILE A 538 7.03 -3.04 41.17
N THR A 539 7.98 -3.99 41.17
CA THR A 539 7.81 -5.30 41.79
C THR A 539 8.96 -5.57 42.76
N VAL A 540 8.63 -5.82 44.03
CA VAL A 540 9.60 -6.09 45.11
C VAL A 540 9.56 -7.57 45.49
N THR A 541 10.68 -8.26 45.37
CA THR A 541 10.86 -9.61 45.93
C THR A 541 11.51 -9.51 47.32
N LYS A 542 10.79 -9.96 48.34
CA LYS A 542 11.20 -9.95 49.74
C LYS A 542 11.91 -11.24 50.11
N THR A 543 13.13 -11.15 50.64
CA THR A 543 13.99 -12.31 50.95
C THR A 543 14.66 -12.24 52.34
N ASP A 544 15.17 -13.38 52.81
CA ASP A 544 16.09 -13.51 53.96
C ASP A 544 17.51 -13.12 53.53
N SER A 545 18.20 -12.26 54.28
CA SER A 545 19.53 -11.76 53.90
C SER A 545 20.63 -12.82 53.94
N GLU A 546 20.45 -13.87 54.74
CA GLU A 546 21.36 -15.02 54.84
C GLU A 546 20.97 -16.17 53.87
N ASP A 547 19.78 -16.13 53.26
CA ASP A 547 19.27 -17.14 52.31
C ASP A 547 18.37 -16.50 51.23
N GLN A 548 18.98 -15.98 50.17
CA GLN A 548 18.27 -15.26 49.10
C GLN A 548 17.32 -16.13 48.25
N ASP A 549 17.40 -17.46 48.34
CA ASP A 549 16.44 -18.38 47.71
C ASP A 549 15.12 -18.50 48.52
N ARG A 550 15.05 -17.89 49.71
CA ARG A 550 13.90 -17.93 50.64
C ARG A 550 13.12 -16.62 50.60
N THR A 551 11.95 -16.61 49.96
CA THR A 551 11.01 -15.48 49.99
C THR A 551 10.27 -15.37 51.32
N LEU A 552 9.82 -14.16 51.67
CA LEU A 552 9.17 -13.82 52.94
C LEU A 552 7.87 -13.05 52.70
N SER A 553 6.75 -13.63 53.13
CA SER A 553 5.40 -13.05 53.08
C SER A 553 5.12 -12.18 54.31
N GLY A 554 4.12 -11.29 54.25
CA GLY A 554 3.72 -10.41 55.35
C GLY A 554 4.57 -9.14 55.55
N ALA A 555 5.34 -8.71 54.54
CA ALA A 555 5.89 -7.35 54.50
C ALA A 555 4.83 -6.35 54.04
N VAL A 556 5.01 -5.06 54.38
CA VAL A 556 4.23 -3.95 53.81
C VAL A 556 5.21 -2.94 53.21
N PHE A 557 5.01 -2.60 51.94
CA PHE A 557 5.80 -1.61 51.23
C PHE A 557 4.96 -0.38 50.85
N ALA A 558 5.53 0.81 51.01
CA ALA A 558 4.98 2.05 50.48
C ALA A 558 5.88 2.61 49.38
N VAL A 559 5.24 3.25 48.40
CA VAL A 559 5.88 3.96 47.30
C VAL A 559 5.53 5.44 47.41
N TYR A 560 6.54 6.30 47.34
CA TYR A 560 6.43 7.75 47.38
C TYR A 560 6.93 8.34 46.06
N CYS A 561 6.26 9.35 45.53
CA CYS A 561 6.78 10.18 44.44
C CYS A 561 8.02 10.94 44.93
N ASP A 562 9.16 10.76 44.26
CA ASP A 562 10.36 11.59 44.45
C ASP A 562 10.13 12.88 43.65
N ASN A 563 9.71 13.94 44.34
CA ASN A 563 9.13 15.12 43.68
C ASN A 563 10.18 16.18 43.28
N ASP A 564 11.46 16.01 43.64
CA ASP A 564 12.57 16.84 43.14
C ASP A 564 13.76 16.06 42.52
N SER A 565 13.64 14.72 42.38
CA SER A 565 14.60 13.80 41.76
C SER A 565 15.98 13.79 42.45
N ASP A 566 16.00 13.95 43.77
CA ASP A 566 17.21 13.96 44.61
C ASP A 566 17.60 12.54 45.09
N GLY A 567 16.63 11.62 45.21
CA GLY A 567 16.84 10.24 45.66
C GLY A 567 16.89 10.04 47.17
N LEU A 568 16.50 11.05 47.97
CA LEU A 568 16.43 11.03 49.43
C LEU A 568 15.05 11.50 49.90
N TYR A 569 14.48 10.83 50.90
CA TYR A 569 13.14 11.18 51.40
C TYR A 569 13.10 12.52 52.17
N ASP A 570 12.36 13.50 51.66
CA ASP A 570 11.92 14.71 52.38
C ASP A 570 10.38 14.77 52.38
N GLY A 571 9.77 14.42 53.51
CA GLY A 571 8.31 14.48 53.71
C GLY A 571 7.68 15.89 53.71
N SER A 572 8.40 16.92 53.26
CA SER A 572 7.84 18.23 52.88
C SER A 572 7.81 18.49 51.36
N VAL A 573 8.37 17.57 50.57
CA VAL A 573 8.43 17.57 49.11
C VAL A 573 7.77 16.29 48.56
N ASP A 574 8.13 15.13 49.09
CA ASP A 574 7.67 13.82 48.62
C ASP A 574 6.26 13.49 49.10
N THR A 575 5.48 12.88 48.20
CA THR A 575 4.08 12.49 48.45
C THR A 575 3.93 10.99 48.32
N ILE A 576 3.22 10.34 49.25
CA ILE A 576 2.89 8.92 49.10
C ILE A 576 2.03 8.71 47.84
N TYR A 577 2.43 7.76 47.00
CA TYR A 577 1.66 7.31 45.83
C TYR A 577 0.69 6.20 46.22
N GLY A 578 1.18 5.21 46.98
CA GLY A 578 0.36 4.10 47.46
C GLY A 578 1.16 3.04 48.23
N VAL A 579 0.50 1.94 48.54
CA VAL A 579 1.11 0.73 49.11
C VAL A 579 1.11 -0.41 48.10
N MET A 580 2.11 -1.29 48.17
CA MET A 580 2.24 -2.43 47.26
C MET A 580 1.44 -3.64 47.78
N SER A 581 0.73 -4.32 46.88
CA SER A 581 -0.01 -5.54 47.19
C SER A 581 0.89 -6.78 47.09
N GLU A 582 0.77 -7.73 48.02
CA GLU A 582 1.38 -9.06 47.83
C GLU A 582 0.64 -9.84 46.72
N THR A 583 1.40 -10.56 45.90
CA THR A 583 0.88 -11.39 44.80
C THR A 583 0.64 -12.84 45.24
N ASP A 584 0.05 -13.67 44.37
CA ASP A 584 -0.11 -15.11 44.60
C ASP A 584 1.24 -15.83 44.87
N ASP A 585 2.37 -15.30 44.38
CA ASP A 585 3.72 -15.78 44.69
C ASP A 585 4.22 -15.13 46.00
N ALA A 586 4.07 -15.87 47.09
CA ALA A 586 4.36 -15.42 48.45
C ALA A 586 5.74 -14.74 48.63
N GLY A 587 5.73 -13.51 49.15
CA GLY A 587 6.89 -12.63 49.28
C GLY A 587 7.27 -11.86 48.01
N VAL A 588 6.40 -11.81 47.00
CA VAL A 588 6.51 -10.89 45.86
C VAL A 588 5.38 -9.86 45.94
N TYR A 589 5.74 -8.59 45.96
CA TYR A 589 4.84 -7.44 46.06
C TYR A 589 4.86 -6.65 44.75
N THR A 590 3.73 -6.07 44.36
CA THR A 590 3.66 -5.23 43.14
C THR A 590 2.77 -4.01 43.32
N ILE A 591 3.02 -2.98 42.51
CA ILE A 591 2.12 -1.85 42.28
C ILE A 591 2.24 -1.44 40.81
N THR A 592 1.11 -1.16 40.18
CA THR A 592 0.94 -0.90 38.75
C THR A 592 0.58 0.56 38.50
N ASP A 593 0.42 0.91 37.22
CA ASP A 593 -0.20 2.15 36.77
C ASP A 593 0.54 3.42 37.24
N LEU A 594 1.86 3.31 37.49
CA LEU A 594 2.73 4.39 37.95
C LEU A 594 3.11 5.31 36.78
N PRO A 595 2.85 6.63 36.85
CA PRO A 595 3.42 7.60 35.91
C PRO A 595 4.94 7.50 35.74
N ARG A 596 5.44 7.96 34.60
CA ARG A 596 6.87 7.90 34.24
C ARG A 596 7.71 8.94 35.00
N GLN A 597 8.04 8.66 36.26
CA GLN A 597 8.85 9.54 37.11
C GLN A 597 9.80 8.77 38.06
N ASP A 598 10.51 9.53 38.91
CA ASP A 598 11.27 8.97 40.04
C ASP A 598 10.36 8.72 41.26
N TYR A 599 10.69 7.68 42.01
CA TYR A 599 9.99 7.21 43.20
C TYR A 599 10.98 6.74 44.27
N LEU A 600 10.52 6.74 45.53
CA LEU A 600 11.19 6.12 46.66
C LEU A 600 10.32 4.96 47.18
N VAL A 601 10.88 3.75 47.21
CA VAL A 601 10.22 2.56 47.77
C VAL A 601 10.78 2.27 49.16
N ARG A 602 9.93 2.00 50.15
CA ARG A 602 10.36 1.71 51.53
C ARG A 602 9.52 0.58 52.16
N GLU A 603 10.17 -0.24 52.98
CA GLU A 603 9.47 -1.15 53.91
C GLU A 603 8.85 -0.35 55.09
N VAL A 604 7.56 -0.54 55.30
CA VAL A 604 6.76 0.06 56.36
C VAL A 604 6.59 -0.91 57.53
N SER A 605 6.31 -2.18 57.22
CA SER A 605 6.28 -3.29 58.18
C SER A 605 7.05 -4.48 57.62
N SER A 606 7.75 -5.21 58.49
CA SER A 606 8.62 -6.33 58.14
C SER A 606 7.95 -7.69 58.40
N PRO A 607 8.28 -8.73 57.63
CA PRO A 607 7.83 -10.10 57.89
C PRO A 607 8.12 -10.57 59.32
N ASP A 608 7.24 -11.43 59.84
CA ASP A 608 7.32 -12.01 61.19
C ASP A 608 8.71 -12.57 61.53
N GLY A 609 9.35 -11.97 62.54
CA GLY A 609 10.63 -12.42 63.09
C GLY A 609 11.89 -11.90 62.38
N TYR A 610 11.77 -10.87 61.53
CA TYR A 610 12.88 -10.18 60.87
C TYR A 610 13.10 -8.76 61.45
N GLU A 611 14.25 -8.16 61.16
CA GLU A 611 14.45 -6.71 61.38
C GLU A 611 13.85 -5.92 60.21
N LEU A 612 13.20 -4.79 60.49
CA LEU A 612 12.67 -3.84 59.49
C LEU A 612 13.81 -3.12 58.75
N ASP A 613 13.75 -3.11 57.41
CA ASP A 613 14.67 -2.31 56.61
C ASP A 613 14.14 -0.88 56.44
N THR A 614 14.70 0.04 57.22
CA THR A 614 14.33 1.47 57.18
C THR A 614 14.91 2.22 55.97
N THR A 615 15.48 1.52 54.99
CA THR A 615 16.06 2.13 53.77
C THR A 615 14.97 2.58 52.81
N TYR A 616 15.09 3.82 52.32
CA TYR A 616 14.37 4.29 51.14
C TYR A 616 15.21 3.94 49.90
N TYR A 617 14.59 3.28 48.93
CA TYR A 617 15.23 2.84 47.69
C TYR A 617 14.76 3.71 46.51
N PRO A 618 15.64 4.53 45.91
CA PRO A 618 15.30 5.32 44.74
C PRO A 618 15.12 4.43 43.50
N VAL A 619 14.04 4.71 42.77
CA VAL A 619 13.50 3.92 41.67
C VAL A 619 13.00 4.87 40.57
N THR A 620 13.65 4.86 39.41
CA THR A 620 13.15 5.54 38.21
C THR A 620 12.24 4.60 37.44
N VAL A 621 10.96 4.97 37.24
CA VAL A 621 10.05 4.23 36.36
C VAL A 621 10.25 4.72 34.93
N SER A 622 10.79 3.85 34.07
CA SER A 622 11.20 4.20 32.70
C SER A 622 10.57 3.32 31.62
N ILE A 623 9.43 2.70 31.91
CA ILE A 623 8.83 1.55 31.21
C ILE A 623 9.61 0.24 31.44
N ASN A 624 8.91 -0.90 31.43
CA ASN A 624 9.27 -2.26 31.90
C ASN A 624 9.11 -2.47 33.42
N ASP A 625 8.72 -3.69 33.82
CA ASP A 625 8.64 -4.12 35.22
C ASP A 625 9.96 -3.96 35.96
N LEU A 626 10.04 -3.01 36.90
CA LEU A 626 11.24 -2.86 37.71
C LEU A 626 11.23 -3.83 38.89
N HIS A 627 11.92 -4.96 38.72
CA HIS A 627 12.22 -5.88 39.80
C HIS A 627 13.30 -5.34 40.74
N MET A 628 12.90 -5.03 41.98
CA MET A 628 13.79 -4.77 43.11
C MET A 628 13.81 -5.99 44.05
N THR A 629 14.94 -6.25 44.71
CA THR A 629 15.04 -7.27 45.77
C THR A 629 15.34 -6.59 47.11
N CYS A 630 14.45 -6.78 48.09
CA CYS A 630 14.61 -6.27 49.45
C CYS A 630 14.89 -7.45 50.40
N SER A 631 16.02 -7.44 51.10
CA SER A 631 16.47 -8.56 51.94
C SER A 631 16.61 -8.16 53.41
N ASN A 632 15.84 -8.77 54.32
CA ASN A 632 15.90 -8.43 55.74
C ASN A 632 16.77 -9.42 56.51
N ASN A 633 17.42 -8.95 57.56
CA ASN A 633 18.17 -9.83 58.45
C ASN A 633 17.21 -10.75 59.21
N SER A 634 17.37 -12.06 59.04
CA SER A 634 16.86 -13.02 60.00
C SER A 634 17.60 -12.84 61.34
N TYR A 635 16.86 -12.82 62.45
CA TYR A 635 17.47 -12.71 63.79
C TYR A 635 18.39 -13.91 64.07
N GLY A 636 19.71 -13.68 63.98
CA GLY A 636 20.72 -14.71 63.77
C GLY A 636 20.69 -15.92 64.71
N THR A 637 20.12 -17.03 64.25
CA THR A 637 20.22 -18.39 64.82
C THR A 637 19.84 -18.56 66.30
N PHE A 638 18.81 -17.85 66.78
CA PHE A 638 18.13 -18.25 68.02
C PHE A 638 16.87 -19.09 67.70
N SER A 639 16.98 -20.40 67.86
CA SER A 639 15.85 -21.33 67.71
C SER A 639 14.89 -21.19 68.89
N ASN A 640 13.93 -20.28 68.77
CA ASN A 640 12.49 -20.49 68.94
C ASN A 640 11.75 -19.15 68.79
N ARG A 641 10.42 -19.19 68.63
CA ARG A 641 9.59 -17.98 68.58
C ARG A 641 9.73 -17.21 69.89
N ASN A 642 10.16 -15.97 69.79
CA ASN A 642 10.22 -15.01 70.88
C ASN A 642 9.38 -13.80 70.46
N GLY A 643 8.29 -13.50 71.17
CA GLY A 643 7.39 -12.40 70.85
C GLY A 643 5.92 -12.73 71.07
N ILE A 644 5.06 -12.01 70.36
CA ILE A 644 3.61 -12.26 70.28
C ILE A 644 3.39 -13.58 69.53
N ALA A 645 2.41 -14.37 69.98
CA ALA A 645 2.09 -15.70 69.46
C ALA A 645 0.61 -15.85 69.06
N GLY A 646 -0.18 -14.79 69.23
CA GLY A 646 -1.61 -14.67 69.00
C GLY A 646 -2.20 -13.58 69.89
N THR A 647 -3.32 -13.02 69.49
CA THR A 647 -4.02 -11.88 70.10
C THR A 647 -5.53 -12.20 70.12
N ASN A 648 -6.35 -11.38 70.78
CA ASN A 648 -7.83 -11.45 70.72
C ASN A 648 -8.41 -10.17 71.33
N PHE A 649 -9.01 -9.32 70.49
CA PHE A 649 -9.42 -7.96 70.85
C PHE A 649 -10.90 -7.91 71.22
N ILE A 650 -11.21 -7.58 72.47
CA ILE A 650 -12.57 -7.65 73.03
C ILE A 650 -13.00 -6.36 73.71
N ASP A 651 -14.32 -6.14 73.78
CA ASP A 651 -14.91 -5.26 74.80
C ASP A 651 -14.81 -5.94 76.18
N ALA A 652 -14.08 -5.33 77.11
CA ALA A 652 -13.83 -5.90 78.43
C ALA A 652 -15.07 -5.97 79.34
N ALA A 653 -16.17 -5.26 79.00
CA ALA A 653 -17.43 -5.31 79.74
C ALA A 653 -18.31 -6.52 79.35
N THR A 654 -18.22 -6.96 78.10
CA THR A 654 -19.03 -8.06 77.54
C THR A 654 -18.25 -9.35 77.35
N GLY A 655 -16.96 -9.25 77.04
CA GLY A 655 -16.15 -10.35 76.50
C GLY A 655 -16.50 -10.68 75.05
N ASP A 656 -17.09 -9.73 74.30
CA ASP A 656 -17.44 -9.90 72.90
C ASP A 656 -16.28 -9.47 71.98
N ASP A 657 -16.08 -10.29 70.97
CA ASP A 657 -15.02 -10.30 69.96
C ASP A 657 -15.44 -9.65 68.62
N GLU A 658 -16.69 -9.18 68.51
CA GLU A 658 -17.23 -8.63 67.26
C GLU A 658 -17.89 -7.25 67.42
N THR A 659 -18.64 -7.01 68.51
CA THR A 659 -19.51 -5.83 68.66
C THR A 659 -19.43 -5.22 70.08
N PRO A 660 -18.73 -4.09 70.26
CA PRO A 660 -18.59 -3.43 71.56
C PRO A 660 -19.90 -2.83 72.13
N SER A 661 -19.92 -2.67 73.45
CA SER A 661 -20.93 -1.88 74.16
C SER A 661 -20.80 -0.37 73.92
N LEU A 662 -21.91 0.37 74.09
CA LEU A 662 -21.98 1.82 73.92
C LEU A 662 -21.90 2.58 75.26
N GLY A 663 -20.97 3.54 75.34
CA GLY A 663 -20.79 4.49 76.45
C GLY A 663 -19.71 5.56 76.19
N GLU A 664 -19.76 6.64 76.98
CA GLU A 664 -18.80 7.76 76.96
C GLU A 664 -17.38 7.34 77.40
N GLU A 665 -17.28 6.25 78.17
CA GLU A 665 -16.02 5.62 78.58
C GLU A 665 -16.25 4.10 78.58
N ILE A 666 -15.76 3.40 77.55
CA ILE A 666 -15.66 1.94 77.51
C ILE A 666 -14.20 1.50 77.59
N TYR A 667 -13.98 0.19 77.76
CA TYR A 667 -12.65 -0.40 77.91
C TYR A 667 -12.49 -1.55 76.92
N LEU A 668 -11.64 -1.35 75.90
CA LEU A 668 -11.27 -2.39 74.93
C LEU A 668 -9.99 -3.06 75.40
N THR A 669 -9.82 -4.36 75.18
CA THR A 669 -8.67 -5.13 75.69
C THR A 669 -8.23 -6.20 74.72
N ASP A 670 -6.95 -6.24 74.37
CA ASP A 670 -6.35 -7.40 73.71
C ASP A 670 -5.78 -8.40 74.72
N ASN A 671 -5.94 -9.69 74.41
CA ASN A 671 -5.45 -10.83 75.16
C ASN A 671 -4.15 -11.41 74.55
N VAL A 672 -3.13 -10.57 74.46
CA VAL A 672 -1.82 -10.85 73.84
C VAL A 672 -1.16 -12.09 74.43
N SER A 673 -1.24 -13.19 73.69
CA SER A 673 -0.52 -14.44 73.95
C SER A 673 0.93 -14.28 73.52
N TYR A 674 1.87 -14.75 74.34
CA TYR A 674 3.31 -14.64 74.07
C TYR A 674 4.04 -15.98 74.18
N GLN A 675 5.12 -16.11 73.42
CA GLN A 675 6.02 -17.26 73.44
C GLN A 675 7.49 -16.81 73.47
N GLY A 676 8.35 -17.66 74.06
CA GLY A 676 9.81 -17.49 74.14
C GLY A 676 10.33 -16.35 75.02
N LEU A 677 9.47 -15.62 75.73
CA LEU A 677 9.92 -14.51 76.58
C LEU A 677 10.83 -14.99 77.71
N ILE A 678 11.66 -14.09 78.26
CA ILE A 678 12.54 -14.44 79.38
C ILE A 678 11.80 -14.16 80.68
N ALA A 679 11.39 -15.23 81.36
CA ALA A 679 10.73 -15.18 82.65
C ALA A 679 11.54 -14.34 83.67
N GLY A 680 10.89 -13.32 84.25
CA GLY A 680 11.48 -12.42 85.23
C GLY A 680 12.20 -11.18 84.69
N GLU A 681 12.31 -11.00 83.36
CA GLU A 681 12.82 -9.76 82.74
C GLU A 681 11.67 -8.78 82.41
N GLU A 682 11.97 -7.49 82.25
CA GLU A 682 10.97 -6.44 82.02
C GLU A 682 10.69 -6.22 80.52
N TYR A 683 9.42 -6.27 80.13
CA TYR A 683 8.93 -6.05 78.77
C TYR A 683 7.90 -4.90 78.77
N SER A 684 7.87 -4.10 77.72
CA SER A 684 6.75 -3.19 77.46
C SER A 684 5.94 -3.67 76.26
N LEU A 685 4.66 -3.32 76.23
CA LEU A 685 3.72 -3.65 75.16
C LEU A 685 2.93 -2.38 74.88
N HIS A 686 2.96 -1.97 73.62
CA HIS A 686 2.20 -0.86 73.05
C HIS A 686 1.04 -1.42 72.23
N MET A 687 -0.10 -0.73 72.24
CA MET A 687 -1.26 -1.02 71.39
C MET A 687 -1.73 0.29 70.75
N GLU A 688 -1.98 0.28 69.44
CA GLU A 688 -2.57 1.38 68.66
C GLU A 688 -3.85 0.88 67.97
N LEU A 689 -4.89 1.71 67.87
CA LEU A 689 -6.14 1.33 67.20
C LEU A 689 -6.22 1.93 65.79
N MET A 690 -6.52 1.09 64.80
CA MET A 690 -6.54 1.43 63.37
C MET A 690 -7.96 1.38 62.79
N ASP A 691 -8.26 2.27 61.83
CA ASP A 691 -9.48 2.18 61.03
C ASP A 691 -9.28 1.21 59.86
N LYS A 692 -10.02 0.09 59.86
CA LYS A 692 -9.95 -0.94 58.80
C LYS A 692 -10.31 -0.42 57.41
N THR A 693 -10.96 0.76 57.33
CA THR A 693 -11.41 1.39 56.09
C THR A 693 -10.36 2.30 55.45
N THR A 694 -9.51 2.96 56.24
CA THR A 694 -8.50 3.92 55.74
C THR A 694 -7.06 3.46 55.95
N GLY A 695 -6.81 2.52 56.86
CA GLY A 695 -5.47 2.13 57.28
C GLY A 695 -4.76 3.17 58.17
N GLU A 696 -5.47 4.22 58.59
CA GLU A 696 -4.94 5.26 59.49
C GLU A 696 -5.27 4.94 60.96
N ALA A 697 -4.46 5.47 61.88
CA ALA A 697 -4.73 5.37 63.31
C ALA A 697 -5.99 6.19 63.68
N LEU A 698 -6.86 5.60 64.51
CA LEU A 698 -8.03 6.27 65.06
C LEU A 698 -7.60 7.29 66.11
N THR A 699 -8.24 8.45 66.13
CA THR A 699 -7.89 9.57 67.01
C THR A 699 -8.98 9.92 68.02
N ASP A 700 -8.58 10.49 69.15
CA ASP A 700 -9.46 10.98 70.21
C ASP A 700 -10.13 12.34 69.87
N GLU A 701 -10.81 12.96 70.84
CA GLU A 701 -11.44 14.29 70.67
C GLU A 701 -10.44 15.44 70.41
N ASN A 702 -9.15 15.24 70.68
CA ASN A 702 -8.08 16.21 70.47
C ASN A 702 -7.36 16.02 69.13
N GLY A 703 -7.50 14.84 68.51
CA GLY A 703 -6.78 14.43 67.30
C GLY A 703 -5.48 13.66 67.59
N ASP A 704 -5.26 13.22 68.83
CA ASP A 704 -4.14 12.35 69.21
C ASP A 704 -4.53 10.87 69.01
N ALA A 705 -3.57 10.02 68.63
CA ALA A 705 -3.83 8.60 68.30
C ALA A 705 -4.26 7.77 69.53
N ILE A 706 -5.32 6.99 69.38
CA ILE A 706 -5.87 6.13 70.42
C ILE A 706 -4.92 4.95 70.66
N THR A 707 -4.16 5.07 71.73
CA THR A 707 -3.04 4.19 72.07
C THR A 707 -3.07 3.77 73.55
N SER A 708 -2.36 2.70 73.89
CA SER A 708 -2.10 2.28 75.26
C SER A 708 -0.71 1.68 75.41
N ASP A 709 -0.14 1.79 76.60
CA ASP A 709 1.18 1.26 76.95
C ASP A 709 1.12 0.54 78.31
N ILE A 710 1.61 -0.69 78.37
CA ILE A 710 1.85 -1.41 79.63
C ILE A 710 3.31 -1.85 79.75
N VAL A 711 3.74 -2.08 80.99
CA VAL A 711 5.00 -2.74 81.32
C VAL A 711 4.67 -3.98 82.15
N PHE A 712 5.16 -5.14 81.73
CA PHE A 712 4.91 -6.43 82.38
C PHE A 712 6.18 -7.25 82.53
N ILE A 713 6.13 -8.25 83.41
CA ILE A 713 7.19 -9.22 83.65
C ILE A 713 6.55 -10.61 83.53
N PRO A 714 6.90 -11.42 82.53
CA PRO A 714 6.32 -12.75 82.36
C PRO A 714 6.84 -13.71 83.45
N GLU A 715 5.97 -14.58 83.97
CA GLU A 715 6.34 -15.58 85.00
C GLU A 715 7.00 -16.83 84.40
N ASP A 716 6.64 -17.16 83.15
CA ASP A 716 7.14 -18.29 82.35
C ASP A 716 7.46 -17.80 80.92
N SER A 717 8.09 -18.62 80.08
CA SER A 717 8.40 -18.23 78.69
C SER A 717 7.20 -18.20 77.74
N GLU A 718 6.07 -18.78 78.15
CA GLU A 718 4.80 -18.82 77.42
C GLU A 718 3.69 -18.38 78.36
N GLY A 719 2.75 -17.58 77.86
CA GLY A 719 1.67 -17.04 78.67
C GLY A 719 0.77 -16.07 77.90
N VAL A 720 -0.04 -15.33 78.63
CA VAL A 720 -0.91 -14.26 78.11
C VAL A 720 -0.73 -13.03 78.99
N THR A 721 -0.71 -11.85 78.37
CA THR A 721 -0.85 -10.55 79.05
C THR A 721 -2.09 -9.85 78.50
N GLN A 722 -2.62 -8.86 79.22
CA GLN A 722 -3.76 -8.05 78.78
C GLN A 722 -3.35 -6.59 78.70
N ILE A 723 -3.57 -5.97 77.55
CA ILE A 723 -3.44 -4.53 77.34
C ILE A 723 -4.82 -3.93 77.13
N THR A 724 -5.09 -2.80 77.79
CA THR A 724 -6.42 -2.17 77.81
C THR A 724 -6.29 -0.71 77.40
N VAL A 725 -7.18 -0.25 76.52
CA VAL A 725 -7.38 1.17 76.20
C VAL A 725 -8.79 1.59 76.60
N SER A 726 -8.95 2.85 76.97
CA SER A 726 -10.27 3.43 77.26
C SER A 726 -10.64 4.41 76.16
N VAL A 727 -11.87 4.31 75.64
CA VAL A 727 -12.34 5.08 74.48
C VAL A 727 -13.76 5.58 74.69
N ASP A 728 -14.10 6.72 74.09
CA ASP A 728 -15.48 7.11 73.85
C ASP A 728 -16.00 6.39 72.60
N SER A 729 -16.89 5.43 72.80
CA SER A 729 -17.48 4.65 71.70
C SER A 729 -18.38 5.48 70.77
N TYR A 730 -18.92 6.63 71.22
CA TYR A 730 -19.73 7.50 70.36
C TYR A 730 -18.89 8.13 69.24
N MET A 731 -17.60 8.37 69.48
CA MET A 731 -16.65 8.87 68.47
C MET A 731 -16.27 7.81 67.43
N LEU A 732 -16.46 6.53 67.75
CA LEU A 732 -16.19 5.39 66.87
C LEU A 732 -17.43 4.87 66.13
N ALA A 733 -18.61 5.46 66.33
CA ALA A 733 -19.85 5.01 65.71
C ALA A 733 -19.76 4.96 64.17
N GLY A 734 -19.99 3.78 63.59
CA GLY A 734 -19.89 3.54 62.15
C GLY A 734 -18.48 3.20 61.65
N LYS A 735 -17.49 3.05 62.53
CA LYS A 735 -16.14 2.57 62.22
C LYS A 735 -16.02 1.04 62.33
N VAL A 736 -14.96 0.52 61.72
CA VAL A 736 -14.45 -0.85 61.95
C VAL A 736 -13.01 -0.69 62.42
N THR A 737 -12.71 -1.22 63.60
CA THR A 737 -11.48 -0.97 64.37
C THR A 737 -10.64 -2.24 64.46
N VAL A 738 -9.32 -2.10 64.32
CA VAL A 738 -8.35 -3.19 64.49
C VAL A 738 -7.31 -2.78 65.54
N ALA A 739 -6.94 -3.69 66.45
CA ALA A 739 -5.84 -3.46 67.37
C ALA A 739 -4.50 -3.90 66.75
N TYR A 740 -3.46 -3.07 66.93
CA TYR A 740 -2.08 -3.32 66.52
C TYR A 740 -1.16 -3.31 67.73
N GLU A 741 -0.44 -4.40 68.00
CA GLU A 741 0.47 -4.54 69.12
C GLU A 741 1.95 -4.47 68.70
N THR A 742 2.75 -3.78 69.51
CA THR A 742 4.22 -3.90 69.45
C THR A 742 4.80 -4.16 70.85
N MET A 743 5.49 -5.28 71.00
CA MET A 743 6.18 -5.66 72.22
C MET A 743 7.66 -5.28 72.15
N TYR A 744 8.20 -4.73 73.24
CA TYR A 744 9.59 -4.31 73.37
C TYR A 744 10.28 -4.92 74.60
N ARG A 745 11.61 -5.04 74.53
CA ARG A 745 12.52 -5.24 75.67
C ARG A 745 13.77 -4.37 75.48
N ASP A 746 14.27 -3.73 76.54
CA ASP A 746 15.42 -2.82 76.49
C ASP A 746 15.29 -1.67 75.45
N GLY A 747 14.05 -1.30 75.10
CA GLY A 747 13.76 -0.33 74.03
C GLY A 747 13.93 -0.86 72.60
N LYS A 748 13.98 -2.19 72.41
CA LYS A 748 13.98 -2.87 71.11
C LYS A 748 12.70 -3.66 70.91
N ILE A 749 12.15 -3.65 69.70
CA ILE A 749 11.04 -4.52 69.32
C ILE A 749 11.47 -5.99 69.46
N VAL A 750 10.58 -6.81 70.01
CA VAL A 750 10.73 -8.26 70.23
C VAL A 750 9.49 -9.06 69.82
N GLY A 751 8.49 -8.40 69.23
CA GLY A 751 7.29 -8.99 68.67
C GLY A 751 6.36 -7.89 68.16
N VAL A 752 5.65 -8.13 67.06
CA VAL A 752 4.64 -7.25 66.47
C VAL A 752 3.43 -8.13 66.14
N HIS A 753 2.24 -7.54 66.19
CA HIS A 753 1.04 -8.08 65.54
C HIS A 753 0.29 -6.89 64.95
N ALA A 754 0.18 -6.84 63.61
CA ALA A 754 -0.25 -5.63 62.90
C ALA A 754 -0.82 -5.98 61.51
N ASP A 755 -1.80 -6.88 61.46
CA ASP A 755 -2.56 -7.17 60.22
C ASP A 755 -3.93 -6.49 60.28
N ILE A 756 -4.14 -5.50 59.40
CA ILE A 756 -5.42 -4.78 59.27
C ILE A 756 -6.59 -5.72 58.93
N ASN A 757 -6.31 -6.94 58.46
CA ASN A 757 -7.33 -7.91 58.06
C ASN A 757 -7.72 -8.89 59.15
N ASP A 758 -6.96 -9.04 60.24
CA ASP A 758 -7.22 -10.08 61.24
C ASP A 758 -8.59 -9.86 61.92
N GLU A 759 -9.49 -10.84 61.75
CA GLU A 759 -10.84 -10.78 62.30
C GLU A 759 -10.87 -11.10 63.80
N ASP A 760 -9.88 -11.83 64.34
CA ASP A 760 -9.69 -12.00 65.80
C ASP A 760 -9.19 -10.68 66.46
N GLN A 761 -8.95 -9.63 65.65
CA GLN A 761 -8.64 -8.25 66.09
C GLN A 761 -9.69 -7.22 65.69
N THR A 762 -10.76 -7.59 64.97
CA THR A 762 -11.65 -6.63 64.30
C THR A 762 -12.95 -6.37 65.09
N LEU A 763 -12.99 -5.26 65.85
CA LEU A 763 -14.20 -4.79 66.52
C LEU A 763 -15.01 -3.82 65.64
N ARG A 764 -16.31 -4.07 65.51
CA ARG A 764 -17.21 -3.32 64.60
C ARG A 764 -18.16 -2.45 65.42
N PHE A 765 -18.10 -1.14 65.22
CA PHE A 765 -18.92 -0.15 65.94
C PHE A 765 -20.15 0.22 65.11
N PRO A 766 -21.38 -0.15 65.53
CA PRO A 766 -22.57 0.11 64.74
C PRO A 766 -23.01 1.58 64.75
N ALA A 767 -23.62 2.02 63.66
CA ALA A 767 -24.33 3.30 63.58
C ALA A 767 -25.72 3.12 63.00
N ILE A 768 -26.64 4.03 63.36
CA ILE A 768 -28.03 4.05 62.87
C ILE A 768 -28.46 5.42 62.36
N GLY A 769 -29.18 5.43 61.24
CA GLY A 769 -29.93 6.57 60.71
C GLY A 769 -31.43 6.28 60.80
N THR A 770 -32.22 7.22 61.30
CA THR A 770 -33.61 6.94 61.74
C THR A 770 -34.64 7.95 61.20
N GLN A 771 -35.91 7.56 61.05
CA GLN A 771 -36.95 8.37 60.40
C GLN A 771 -38.43 8.00 60.73
N ALA A 772 -39.00 8.55 61.81
CA ALA A 772 -40.40 8.34 62.16
C ALA A 772 -41.42 8.92 61.16
N THR A 773 -42.39 8.11 60.75
CA THR A 773 -43.54 8.48 59.91
C THR A 773 -44.86 8.00 60.53
N GLY A 774 -45.98 8.53 60.07
CA GLY A 774 -47.30 7.96 60.35
C GLY A 774 -47.47 6.57 59.76
N GLY A 775 -48.42 5.77 60.27
CA GLY A 775 -48.66 4.37 59.88
C GLY A 775 -49.00 4.06 58.40
N ASN A 776 -48.85 5.02 57.48
CA ASN A 776 -48.83 4.85 56.03
C ASN A 776 -47.40 4.84 55.43
N GLY A 777 -46.35 5.00 56.23
CA GLY A 777 -44.95 5.03 55.79
C GLY A 777 -44.50 6.37 55.19
N SER A 778 -45.22 7.48 55.42
CA SER A 778 -44.80 8.80 54.87
C SER A 778 -45.35 10.05 55.58
N ASP A 779 -46.47 9.97 56.31
CA ASP A 779 -47.08 11.16 56.93
C ASP A 779 -46.21 11.73 58.06
N LYS A 780 -45.69 12.96 57.92
CA LYS A 780 -45.06 13.72 59.02
C LYS A 780 -46.07 14.50 59.89
N THR A 781 -47.36 14.41 59.58
CA THR A 781 -48.44 15.03 60.38
C THR A 781 -49.66 14.11 60.38
N ILE A 782 -50.04 13.60 61.55
CA ILE A 782 -51.11 12.59 61.70
C ILE A 782 -52.22 13.08 62.61
N THR A 783 -53.45 12.63 62.34
CA THR A 783 -54.64 13.02 63.12
C THR A 783 -54.81 12.13 64.34
N SER A 784 -54.78 12.74 65.53
CA SER A 784 -54.98 12.10 66.83
C SER A 784 -56.27 11.25 66.91
N VAL A 785 -56.13 9.94 67.12
CA VAL A 785 -57.23 8.95 67.23
C VAL A 785 -56.92 7.82 68.24
N GLU A 786 -57.91 6.98 68.53
CA GLU A 786 -57.85 5.85 69.50
C GLU A 786 -56.78 4.80 69.19
N GLU A 787 -56.47 4.62 67.91
CA GLU A 787 -55.47 3.69 67.39
C GLU A 787 -54.57 4.50 66.44
N THR A 788 -53.70 5.31 67.02
CA THR A 788 -52.73 6.12 66.28
C THR A 788 -51.46 5.31 66.09
N VAL A 789 -50.91 5.33 64.88
CA VAL A 789 -49.75 4.53 64.49
C VAL A 789 -48.63 5.44 64.03
N ILE A 790 -47.45 5.23 64.60
CA ILE A 790 -46.16 5.77 64.11
C ILE A 790 -45.29 4.56 63.76
N VAL A 791 -44.53 4.66 62.68
CA VAL A 791 -43.50 3.69 62.28
C VAL A 791 -42.18 4.46 62.20
N ASP A 792 -41.17 4.06 62.95
CA ASP A 792 -39.80 4.52 62.71
C ASP A 792 -39.08 3.53 61.80
N HIS A 793 -38.31 4.08 60.85
CA HIS A 793 -37.51 3.35 59.89
C HIS A 793 -36.04 3.51 60.30
N VAL A 794 -35.45 2.45 60.85
CA VAL A 794 -34.10 2.43 61.40
C VAL A 794 -33.16 1.73 60.41
N ALA A 795 -32.43 2.53 59.63
CA ALA A 795 -31.33 2.06 58.82
C ALA A 795 -30.09 1.85 59.71
N TYR A 796 -29.35 0.77 59.51
CA TYR A 796 -28.17 0.40 60.29
C TYR A 796 -26.96 0.12 59.39
N GLN A 797 -25.76 0.26 59.96
CA GLN A 797 -24.48 -0.17 59.39
C GLN A 797 -23.57 -0.80 60.47
N ASN A 798 -22.63 -1.63 60.02
CA ASN A 798 -21.65 -2.38 60.82
C ASN A 798 -22.28 -3.35 61.85
N LEU A 799 -23.47 -3.89 61.57
CA LEU A 799 -23.97 -5.07 62.30
C LEU A 799 -23.30 -6.36 61.77
N ILE A 800 -23.39 -7.44 62.53
CA ILE A 800 -22.85 -8.75 62.15
C ILE A 800 -23.92 -9.55 61.39
N PRO A 801 -23.66 -9.97 60.13
CA PRO A 801 -24.59 -10.84 59.39
C PRO A 801 -24.89 -12.15 60.15
N GLY A 802 -26.18 -12.49 60.26
CA GLY A 802 -26.67 -13.67 60.97
C GLY A 802 -26.79 -13.52 62.49
N ARG A 803 -26.47 -12.35 63.08
CA ARG A 803 -26.63 -12.07 64.52
C ARG A 803 -27.99 -11.42 64.81
N ASP A 804 -28.56 -11.76 65.97
CA ASP A 804 -29.87 -11.27 66.41
C ASP A 804 -29.74 -9.96 67.22
N TYR A 805 -30.59 -8.99 66.89
CA TYR A 805 -30.63 -7.66 67.49
C TYR A 805 -32.06 -7.29 67.91
N ARG A 806 -32.18 -6.38 68.88
CA ARG A 806 -33.42 -5.69 69.20
C ARG A 806 -33.21 -4.18 69.07
N VAL A 807 -33.99 -3.56 68.20
CA VAL A 807 -34.16 -2.10 68.17
C VAL A 807 -35.33 -1.71 69.07
N THR A 808 -35.17 -0.70 69.92
CA THR A 808 -36.15 -0.26 70.92
C THR A 808 -36.33 1.26 70.87
N GLY A 809 -37.54 1.66 70.47
CA GLY A 809 -37.93 3.04 70.28
C GLY A 809 -38.78 3.59 71.41
N THR A 810 -38.51 4.82 71.82
CA THR A 810 -39.29 5.57 72.82
C THR A 810 -39.80 6.88 72.22
N LEU A 811 -41.11 7.14 72.33
CA LEU A 811 -41.68 8.41 71.90
C LEU A 811 -41.46 9.50 72.96
N MET A 812 -40.84 10.61 72.54
CA MET A 812 -40.53 11.79 73.34
C MET A 812 -41.40 12.98 72.91
N VAL A 813 -41.76 13.86 73.84
CA VAL A 813 -42.49 15.11 73.54
C VAL A 813 -41.48 16.23 73.24
N GLN A 814 -41.41 16.70 71.99
CA GLN A 814 -40.35 17.63 71.54
C GLN A 814 -40.29 18.93 72.36
N SER A 815 -41.44 19.39 72.87
CA SER A 815 -41.53 20.65 73.61
C SER A 815 -41.11 20.59 75.09
N THR A 816 -40.96 19.39 75.66
CA THR A 816 -40.53 19.20 77.07
C THR A 816 -39.27 18.37 77.21
N GLY A 817 -38.97 17.48 76.25
CA GLY A 817 -37.92 16.47 76.38
C GLY A 817 -38.29 15.31 77.30
N GLU A 818 -39.54 15.22 77.74
CA GLU A 818 -40.06 14.12 78.57
C GLU A 818 -40.65 13.01 77.69
N GLU A 819 -40.61 11.77 78.18
CA GLU A 819 -41.25 10.61 77.55
C GLU A 819 -42.77 10.84 77.40
N LEU A 820 -43.33 10.44 76.25
CA LEU A 820 -44.76 10.47 76.02
C LEU A 820 -45.44 9.38 76.88
N GLN A 821 -46.35 9.77 77.78
CA GLN A 821 -47.06 8.85 78.66
C GLN A 821 -48.55 8.74 78.35
N ILE A 822 -49.05 7.51 78.23
CA ILE A 822 -50.47 7.17 78.11
C ILE A 822 -50.86 6.31 79.32
N GLY A 823 -51.92 6.70 80.03
CA GLY A 823 -52.35 6.01 81.26
C GLY A 823 -51.41 6.13 82.47
N GLY A 824 -50.22 6.73 82.29
CA GLY A 824 -49.12 6.74 83.27
C GLY A 824 -47.98 5.76 82.94
N GLU A 825 -48.01 5.14 81.76
CA GLU A 825 -46.96 4.28 81.21
C GLU A 825 -46.37 4.95 79.94
N SER A 826 -45.06 4.86 79.74
CA SER A 826 -44.37 5.49 78.61
C SER A 826 -44.58 4.73 77.30
N VAL A 827 -44.75 5.43 76.19
CA VAL A 827 -45.03 4.83 74.88
C VAL A 827 -43.72 4.36 74.23
N VAL A 828 -43.41 3.08 74.45
CA VAL A 828 -42.24 2.36 73.95
C VAL A 828 -42.68 1.26 72.98
N ALA A 829 -41.90 1.01 71.93
CA ALA A 829 -42.06 -0.11 71.01
C ALA A 829 -40.69 -0.76 70.74
N SER A 830 -40.67 -2.01 70.27
CA SER A 830 -39.42 -2.71 69.95
C SER A 830 -39.61 -3.76 68.88
N THR A 831 -38.60 -3.95 68.03
CA THR A 831 -38.56 -4.96 66.97
C THR A 831 -37.31 -5.82 67.13
N ASP A 832 -37.53 -7.13 67.18
CA ASP A 832 -36.47 -8.15 67.16
C ASP A 832 -36.21 -8.55 65.69
N PHE A 833 -34.95 -8.55 65.26
CA PHE A 833 -34.56 -8.93 63.89
C PHE A 833 -33.19 -9.61 63.87
N THR A 834 -32.98 -10.49 62.90
CA THR A 834 -31.63 -10.97 62.52
C THR A 834 -31.11 -10.06 61.42
N ALA A 835 -29.88 -9.55 61.52
CA ALA A 835 -29.28 -8.80 60.41
C ALA A 835 -28.93 -9.77 59.27
N GLU A 836 -29.46 -9.58 58.07
CA GLU A 836 -29.11 -10.44 56.91
C GLU A 836 -27.76 -10.04 56.31
N GLU A 837 -27.43 -8.74 56.37
CA GLU A 837 -26.21 -8.12 55.85
C GLU A 837 -25.70 -7.07 56.87
N GLY A 838 -24.46 -6.62 56.72
CA GLY A 838 -23.85 -5.65 57.66
C GLY A 838 -24.50 -4.26 57.65
N ALA A 839 -25.25 -3.94 56.60
CA ALA A 839 -26.10 -2.75 56.49
C ALA A 839 -27.49 -3.12 55.97
N GLY A 840 -28.53 -2.43 56.47
CA GLY A 840 -29.93 -2.77 56.19
C GLY A 840 -30.91 -1.87 56.94
N GLU A 841 -32.19 -2.26 57.01
CA GLU A 841 -33.26 -1.49 57.65
C GLU A 841 -34.12 -2.36 58.58
N ALA A 842 -34.69 -1.75 59.63
CA ALA A 842 -35.67 -2.36 60.53
C ALA A 842 -36.77 -1.35 60.94
N ASP A 843 -38.03 -1.78 60.96
CA ASP A 843 -39.19 -0.93 61.32
C ASP A 843 -39.57 -1.08 62.80
N VAL A 844 -39.68 0.02 63.55
CA VAL A 844 -40.25 0.06 64.90
C VAL A 844 -41.67 0.63 64.86
N ARG A 845 -42.68 -0.18 65.20
CA ARG A 845 -44.10 0.19 65.06
C ARG A 845 -44.78 0.48 66.40
N PHE A 846 -45.07 1.76 66.64
CA PHE A 846 -45.86 2.24 67.77
C PHE A 846 -47.36 2.17 67.45
N VAL A 847 -48.17 1.75 68.43
CA VAL A 847 -49.64 1.81 68.35
C VAL A 847 -50.19 2.27 69.71
N PHE A 848 -50.86 3.43 69.75
CA PHE A 848 -51.29 4.06 71.01
C PHE A 848 -52.55 4.93 70.84
N ASP A 849 -53.27 5.14 71.94
CA ASP A 849 -54.37 6.12 72.00
C ASP A 849 -53.79 7.54 72.06
N ALA A 850 -54.00 8.31 71.00
CA ALA A 850 -53.57 9.70 70.92
C ALA A 850 -54.73 10.70 71.00
N GLN A 851 -55.99 10.29 71.26
CA GLN A 851 -57.17 11.16 71.12
C GLN A 851 -57.02 12.54 71.78
N GLU A 852 -56.37 12.59 72.94
CA GLU A 852 -56.17 13.81 73.72
C GLU A 852 -54.77 14.45 73.58
N LEU A 853 -53.94 13.99 72.64
CA LEU A 853 -52.63 14.55 72.32
C LEU A 853 -52.66 15.57 71.18
N GLU A 854 -51.74 16.53 71.21
CA GLU A 854 -51.50 17.54 70.18
C GLU A 854 -50.05 18.02 70.27
N GLY A 855 -49.40 18.32 69.13
CA GLY A 855 -48.02 18.81 69.07
C GLY A 855 -47.01 17.78 68.56
N ASP A 856 -45.74 18.16 68.56
CA ASP A 856 -44.64 17.38 67.97
C ASP A 856 -44.09 16.31 68.93
N VAL A 857 -44.02 15.08 68.44
CA VAL A 857 -43.34 13.95 69.08
C VAL A 857 -42.12 13.53 68.26
N VAL A 858 -41.14 12.93 68.91
CA VAL A 858 -39.85 12.50 68.32
C VAL A 858 -39.54 11.10 68.83
N VAL A 859 -39.06 10.21 67.97
CA VAL A 859 -38.61 8.88 68.41
C VAL A 859 -37.12 8.93 68.79
N PHE A 860 -36.80 8.34 69.93
CA PHE A 860 -35.45 8.01 70.39
C PHE A 860 -35.25 6.51 70.26
N GLU A 861 -34.19 6.09 69.58
CA GLU A 861 -33.90 4.68 69.30
C GLU A 861 -32.65 4.18 70.02
N GLU A 862 -32.69 2.95 70.52
CA GLU A 862 -31.57 2.20 71.09
C GLU A 862 -31.51 0.81 70.45
N VAL A 863 -30.34 0.39 69.95
CA VAL A 863 -30.13 -0.97 69.45
C VAL A 863 -29.34 -1.78 70.46
N TYR A 864 -29.85 -2.98 70.74
CA TYR A 864 -29.28 -3.97 71.65
C TYR A 864 -28.88 -5.23 70.88
N ASP A 865 -27.68 -5.74 71.16
CA ASP A 865 -27.28 -7.08 70.73
C ASP A 865 -27.91 -8.15 71.63
N MET A 866 -28.47 -9.21 71.04
CA MET A 866 -29.12 -10.28 71.79
C MET A 866 -28.17 -11.39 72.24
N LYS A 867 -26.91 -11.45 71.75
CA LYS A 867 -25.84 -12.37 72.23
C LYS A 867 -25.37 -11.96 73.63
N THR A 868 -25.05 -10.67 73.81
CA THR A 868 -24.54 -10.09 75.08
C THR A 868 -25.63 -9.45 75.95
N GLY A 869 -26.69 -8.90 75.34
CA GLY A 869 -27.74 -8.14 76.03
C GLY A 869 -27.40 -6.67 76.31
N VAL A 870 -26.30 -6.13 75.77
CA VAL A 870 -25.93 -4.71 75.91
C VAL A 870 -26.46 -3.85 74.76
N LYS A 871 -26.49 -2.54 74.98
CA LYS A 871 -26.72 -1.54 73.92
C LYS A 871 -25.41 -1.30 73.16
N ILE A 872 -25.51 -1.24 71.84
CA ILE A 872 -24.36 -1.15 70.92
C ILE A 872 -24.37 0.14 70.08
N THR A 873 -25.54 0.77 69.89
CA THR A 873 -25.66 2.09 69.23
C THR A 873 -27.02 2.74 69.58
N GLU A 874 -27.12 4.06 69.45
CA GLU A 874 -28.37 4.81 69.74
C GLU A 874 -28.50 6.09 68.89
N HIS A 875 -29.71 6.63 68.79
CA HIS A 875 -29.98 7.91 68.14
C HIS A 875 -31.02 8.73 68.92
N LYS A 876 -30.56 9.81 69.60
CA LYS A 876 -31.35 10.56 70.59
C LYS A 876 -31.28 12.10 70.49
N ASP A 877 -31.34 12.67 69.29
CA ASP A 877 -31.53 14.13 69.14
C ASP A 877 -33.02 14.52 69.14
N ILE A 878 -33.45 15.20 70.20
CA ILE A 878 -34.82 15.73 70.37
C ILE A 878 -35.20 16.78 69.32
N ASN A 879 -34.24 17.34 68.59
CA ASN A 879 -34.45 18.35 67.55
C ASN A 879 -34.52 17.76 66.14
N TYR A 880 -34.14 16.49 65.97
CA TYR A 880 -33.90 15.89 64.66
C TYR A 880 -35.19 15.80 63.83
N LYS A 881 -35.19 16.48 62.67
CA LYS A 881 -36.37 16.60 61.82
C LYS A 881 -36.64 15.35 60.97
N GLY A 882 -35.68 14.45 60.83
CA GLY A 882 -35.95 13.10 60.36
C GLY A 882 -36.90 12.35 61.30
N GLN A 883 -36.75 12.54 62.62
CA GLN A 883 -37.50 11.82 63.65
C GLN A 883 -38.76 12.52 64.19
N THR A 884 -39.09 13.73 63.73
CA THR A 884 -40.24 14.48 64.26
C THR A 884 -41.54 14.15 63.51
N VAL A 885 -42.62 13.84 64.24
CA VAL A 885 -44.00 13.68 63.72
C VAL A 885 -44.97 14.58 64.49
N THR A 886 -45.79 15.36 63.78
CA THR A 886 -46.77 16.27 64.39
C THR A 886 -48.12 15.58 64.62
N LEU A 887 -48.64 15.58 65.85
CA LEU A 887 -49.99 15.13 66.20
C LEU A 887 -50.97 16.31 66.12
N ILE A 888 -52.05 16.18 65.34
CA ILE A 888 -53.12 17.20 65.25
C ILE A 888 -54.47 16.67 65.76
N LYS A 889 -55.12 17.41 66.67
CA LYS A 889 -56.41 16.99 67.23
C LYS A 889 -57.52 16.94 66.21
N LYS A 890 -58.25 15.82 66.22
CA LYS A 890 -59.44 15.58 65.40
C LYS A 890 -60.59 16.51 65.81
N ASN A 891 -60.68 17.67 65.17
CA ASN A 891 -61.75 18.65 65.39
C ASN A 891 -63.14 18.08 64.99
N VAL A 892 -63.81 17.40 65.91
CA VAL A 892 -65.21 16.97 65.77
C VAL A 892 -66.13 18.16 66.09
N PRO A 893 -66.99 18.61 65.16
CA PRO A 893 -67.92 19.70 65.44
C PRO A 893 -68.95 19.30 66.52
N HIS A 894 -68.92 19.97 67.67
CA HIS A 894 -69.87 19.69 68.76
C HIS A 894 -71.28 20.13 68.37
N ILE A 895 -72.09 19.19 67.88
CA ILE A 895 -73.52 19.38 67.65
C ILE A 895 -74.23 19.44 69.02
N PRO A 896 -75.01 20.50 69.34
CA PRO A 896 -75.79 20.55 70.58
C PRO A 896 -76.97 19.58 70.55
N SER A 897 -77.18 18.84 71.64
CA SER A 897 -78.29 17.89 71.75
C SER A 897 -79.64 18.60 71.95
N ILE A 898 -80.62 18.25 71.10
CA ILE A 898 -81.98 18.82 71.14
C ILE A 898 -82.82 18.09 72.22
N PRO A 899 -83.61 18.80 73.06
CA PRO A 899 -84.41 18.16 74.11
C PRO A 899 -85.50 17.21 73.58
N SER A 900 -85.64 16.04 74.20
CA SER A 900 -86.62 15.01 73.84
C SER A 900 -88.05 15.39 74.25
N ILE A 901 -89.01 15.25 73.31
CA ILE A 901 -90.46 15.39 73.58
C ILE A 901 -91.09 13.98 73.74
N PRO A 902 -91.95 13.72 74.75
CA PRO A 902 -92.47 12.37 74.98
C PRO A 902 -93.79 12.09 74.26
N GLY A 903 -93.90 10.89 73.66
CA GLY A 903 -95.18 10.19 73.48
C GLY A 903 -95.87 10.26 72.11
N VAL A 904 -95.38 9.47 71.14
CA VAL A 904 -96.15 9.03 69.96
C VAL A 904 -95.91 7.52 69.76
N PRO A 905 -96.95 6.69 69.54
CA PRO A 905 -96.78 5.23 69.33
C PRO A 905 -96.39 4.87 67.88
N SER A 906 -95.84 3.66 67.73
CA SER A 906 -95.19 3.13 66.52
C SER A 906 -96.11 2.80 65.33
N VAL A 907 -95.65 3.11 64.11
CA VAL A 907 -96.00 2.42 62.85
C VAL A 907 -94.71 2.33 61.98
N PRO A 908 -94.41 1.20 61.30
CA PRO A 908 -93.13 1.00 60.58
C PRO A 908 -93.25 0.96 59.05
N GLU A 909 -92.18 1.35 58.33
CA GLU A 909 -91.88 0.87 56.97
C GLU A 909 -90.36 1.03 56.69
N ILE A 910 -89.58 -0.05 56.70
CA ILE A 910 -89.04 -0.81 55.53
C ILE A 910 -88.01 -0.04 54.68
N THR A 911 -86.73 -0.43 54.81
CA THR A 911 -85.91 -0.80 53.63
C THR A 911 -85.02 -1.99 53.99
N GLU A 912 -85.13 -3.05 53.19
CA GLU A 912 -84.33 -4.29 53.07
C GLU A 912 -83.38 -4.72 54.21
N THR A 913 -83.85 -5.69 54.99
CA THR A 913 -82.97 -6.72 55.58
C THR A 913 -82.69 -7.84 54.57
N LEU A 914 -81.45 -8.33 54.54
CA LEU A 914 -81.18 -9.77 54.50
C LEU A 914 -79.85 -10.08 55.20
N THR A 915 -79.70 -11.27 55.76
CA THR A 915 -78.70 -11.56 56.80
C THR A 915 -77.99 -12.90 56.60
N SER A 916 -76.83 -13.02 57.26
CA SER A 916 -76.26 -14.26 57.82
C SER A 916 -75.38 -15.16 56.95
N THR A 917 -74.18 -15.45 57.51
CA THR A 917 -73.41 -16.72 57.46
C THR A 917 -72.84 -17.26 56.14
N LEU A 918 -71.50 -17.21 56.03
CA LEU A 918 -70.51 -18.33 56.07
C LEU A 918 -70.83 -19.67 55.36
N PRO A 919 -69.84 -20.41 54.78
CA PRO A 919 -68.42 -20.48 55.18
C PRO A 919 -67.38 -20.58 54.02
N VAL A 920 -66.13 -20.93 54.38
CA VAL A 920 -64.96 -21.25 53.52
C VAL A 920 -65.15 -22.58 52.75
N PRO A 921 -64.40 -22.82 51.65
CA PRO A 921 -63.48 -23.97 51.64
C PRO A 921 -62.14 -23.75 50.88
N GLU A 922 -61.23 -24.71 51.06
CA GLU A 922 -59.92 -24.83 50.36
C GLU A 922 -59.99 -25.62 49.03
N THR A 923 -58.82 -25.75 48.38
CA THR A 923 -58.40 -26.80 47.41
C THR A 923 -58.87 -26.71 45.95
N GLY A 924 -58.03 -27.25 45.06
CA GLY A 924 -58.50 -28.00 43.88
C GLY A 924 -57.74 -27.79 42.58
N GLU A 925 -57.08 -28.84 42.07
CA GLU A 925 -56.58 -28.87 40.68
C GLU A 925 -57.72 -28.76 39.65
N GLY A 926 -57.39 -28.21 38.48
CA GLY A 926 -58.35 -27.73 37.48
C GLY A 926 -59.21 -28.75 36.72
N MET A 927 -59.88 -28.25 35.67
CA MET A 927 -60.47 -29.09 34.64
C MET A 927 -60.70 -28.36 33.31
N SER A 928 -60.68 -29.13 32.23
CA SER A 928 -61.02 -28.69 30.87
C SER A 928 -62.43 -29.16 30.49
N PHE A 929 -63.12 -28.40 29.62
CA PHE A 929 -63.72 -28.88 28.35
C PHE A 929 -64.47 -27.72 27.63
N VAL A 930 -64.11 -27.36 26.39
CA VAL A 930 -64.69 -27.87 25.11
C VAL A 930 -66.15 -27.39 24.91
N ARG A 931 -66.52 -26.69 23.82
CA ARG A 931 -66.56 -27.09 22.38
C ARG A 931 -66.67 -25.80 21.49
N ASN A 932 -66.60 -25.71 20.15
CA ASN A 932 -66.69 -26.64 19.00
C ASN A 932 -66.18 -25.99 17.67
N ILE A 933 -65.94 -26.80 16.62
CA ILE A 933 -65.88 -26.45 15.16
C ILE A 933 -64.75 -25.52 14.66
N GLY A 934 -63.90 -25.90 13.68
CA GLY A 934 -63.63 -27.24 13.11
C GLY A 934 -63.04 -27.30 11.68
N ILE A 935 -62.52 -28.48 11.34
CA ILE A 935 -62.27 -29.04 9.97
C ILE A 935 -60.97 -28.64 9.23
N THR A 936 -59.89 -29.39 9.53
CA THR A 936 -58.98 -30.17 8.64
C THR A 936 -58.67 -29.79 7.17
N ILE A 937 -57.37 -30.01 6.81
CA ILE A 937 -56.80 -30.86 5.72
C ILE A 937 -55.81 -30.24 4.67
N LEU A 938 -54.57 -30.77 4.70
CA LEU A 938 -53.53 -31.02 3.67
C LEU A 938 -52.92 -29.93 2.73
N ALA A 939 -51.57 -29.90 2.77
CA ALA A 939 -50.59 -29.88 1.64
C ALA A 939 -50.47 -28.61 0.75
N THR A 940 -49.29 -28.24 0.20
CA THR A 940 -47.95 -28.90 0.12
C THR A 940 -46.83 -27.85 0.09
N GLY A 941 -45.63 -28.10 0.65
CA GLY A 941 -44.52 -27.12 0.62
C GLY A 941 -43.21 -27.47 1.35
N ALA A 942 -42.54 -28.56 0.95
CA ALA A 942 -41.10 -28.84 1.14
C ALA A 942 -40.34 -28.42 2.45
N ILE A 943 -40.55 -29.16 3.53
CA ILE A 943 -39.55 -30.07 4.15
C ILE A 943 -38.18 -30.18 3.40
N VAL A 944 -36.97 -30.19 4.02
CA VAL A 944 -36.55 -30.03 5.44
C VAL A 944 -35.00 -30.01 5.61
N PHE A 945 -34.49 -29.47 6.74
CA PHE A 945 -33.14 -29.60 7.39
C PHE A 945 -31.88 -29.12 6.61
N ILE A 946 -30.79 -28.60 7.19
CA ILE A 946 -30.18 -28.54 8.54
C ILE A 946 -29.20 -29.70 8.93
N SER A 947 -27.93 -29.29 9.14
CA SER A 947 -26.86 -29.88 9.99
C SER A 947 -26.03 -31.10 9.52
N LEU A 948 -24.70 -30.85 9.54
CA LEU A 948 -23.57 -31.72 9.93
C LEU A 948 -23.15 -32.94 9.08
N GLY A 949 -21.83 -33.02 8.82
CA GLY A 949 -21.17 -34.17 8.18
C GLY A 949 -19.71 -33.89 7.78
N LEU A 950 -18.76 -34.10 8.70
CA LEU A 950 -17.31 -34.17 8.40
C LEU A 950 -16.97 -35.57 7.87
N GLU A 951 -16.30 -35.69 6.71
CA GLU A 951 -15.20 -36.65 6.45
C GLU A 951 -14.68 -36.65 4.99
N GLY A 952 -13.41 -37.07 4.81
CA GLY A 952 -13.18 -38.25 3.95
C GLY A 952 -12.94 -38.12 2.44
N ILE A 953 -12.00 -37.28 2.00
CA ILE A 953 -10.92 -37.61 1.03
C ILE A 953 -11.20 -38.64 -0.12
N LYS A 954 -10.96 -38.20 -1.38
CA LYS A 954 -10.72 -38.96 -2.64
C LYS A 954 -11.88 -39.73 -3.29
N GLU A 955 -11.95 -39.63 -4.63
CA GLU A 955 -11.62 -40.81 -5.46
C GLU A 955 -11.11 -40.44 -6.87
N LYS A 956 -10.28 -41.31 -7.47
CA LYS A 956 -9.88 -41.21 -8.90
C LYS A 956 -9.28 -42.52 -9.46
N LYS A 957 -10.12 -43.43 -10.00
CA LYS A 957 -10.03 -43.96 -11.40
C LYS A 957 -10.72 -45.31 -11.66
N LYS A 958 -11.38 -45.35 -12.83
CA LYS A 958 -11.54 -46.47 -13.77
C LYS A 958 -12.37 -47.70 -13.38
N ARG A 959 -13.39 -47.94 -14.20
CA ARG A 959 -13.16 -48.79 -15.37
C ARG A 959 -13.14 -47.96 -16.64
#